data_AF-A0A2Z6CXK3-F1
#
_entry.id   AF-A0A2Z6CXK3-F1
#
_cell.length_a   1.000
_cell.length_b   1.000
_cell.length_c   1.000
_cell.angle_alpha   90.00
_cell.angle_beta   90.00
_cell.angle_gamma   90.00
#
_symmetry.space_group_name_H-M   'P 1'
#
loop_
_entity.id
_entity.type
_entity.pdbx_description
1 polymer ?
#
loop_
_entity_poly.entity_id
_entity_poly.type
_entity_poly.pdbx_seq_one_letter_code
_entity_poly.pdbx_strand_id
1 'polypeptide(L)'
;MRKQQRFLLLIVGLSLGLSVLIGYINPQKVFGQIALPDEETLFARRRAEVATNFVVEPPTRPLRPVERVRRDTFGDVGITPVNTVAQLDRLVFPSLPNSVKERELEGSEFFTTPNRVENGFGSMAMQTRCAGCHLNNLESVPNEGLLTGTSTVSRANRSTPTNYSFVSGDTQVNGGRAPGRRLDPVNPDGTADLNRRSLATNPELRELDAVNSTGRTAAFTVFGDFNASASPVIFDALNATSPSGQDFGGFLQHVRPPSEELRARFGLDCKPDAIPSVTEDRNLIGFDKATGKSASGFRRAITELAGPPYIGRGLIEAIPNQDIMNVSDPNDIRGDNSSLRTPFFQCTGDCVTGVTNTIPPNVDRSREDALALGLGRFGLRANGTEMMQFIVGGMFGSLSMTNRISPFEQNIANPAIAPYNAGCRNEIPDPELPVSRPFSERNFIRSLAPPEFGRNLLAVLRAKDPSRPLPGNNPAARVQRGAQLFGIDLVAFSNRMIAGKMPRGGDGLDTNAINQSDRMVGCVSCHIPVQRTGQSPAVGDPSLGPDAQALIDALSYRWAPIFSDINIHRGPVIDVERNSPIPRDPFLVSRADVFGQRPSGNNVATFMTYDLMRNFASDSFSNVRGTATGDRFRTPPLMGIGRVGPPFMHDARVFLSILNRDTTPAGTVTTNRDATNEPLVVRNVDEALLAAIELHDLPAPDDSKTSTLPGGGCPVPPGGKVVNKLGYDGSLTSSDKIVVDYGPNPQNVICPPYNSPLSTTNRSEARESIARFRSLSRDDQRAIIAFLREL
;
A
#
# COMPACT_ATOMS: atom_id res chain seq x y z
N MET A 1 -54.75 20.84 -43.87
CA MET A 1 -54.08 21.10 -42.58
C MET A 1 -54.34 20.03 -41.51
N ARG A 2 -55.58 19.80 -41.04
CA ARG A 2 -55.85 18.81 -39.96
C ARG A 2 -55.45 17.34 -40.27
N LYS A 3 -55.57 16.89 -41.52
CA LYS A 3 -55.12 15.53 -41.93
C LYS A 3 -53.59 15.40 -41.93
N GLN A 4 -52.85 16.42 -42.39
CA GLN A 4 -51.39 16.45 -42.35
C GLN A 4 -50.84 16.48 -40.92
N GLN A 5 -51.45 17.27 -40.02
CA GLN A 5 -51.05 17.26 -38.60
C GLN A 5 -51.28 15.91 -37.92
N ARG A 6 -52.39 15.24 -38.22
CA ARG A 6 -52.66 13.88 -37.69
C ARG A 6 -51.67 12.86 -38.23
N PHE A 7 -51.30 12.96 -39.52
CA PHE A 7 -50.30 12.08 -40.13
C PHE A 7 -48.90 12.32 -39.53
N LEU A 8 -48.53 13.58 -39.30
CA LEU A 8 -47.25 13.95 -38.68
C LEU A 8 -47.17 13.46 -37.22
N LEU A 9 -48.23 13.63 -36.43
CA LEU A 9 -48.30 13.14 -35.05
C LEU A 9 -48.22 11.61 -34.96
N LEU A 10 -48.80 10.91 -35.94
CA LEU A 10 -48.75 9.45 -36.01
C LEU A 10 -47.34 8.95 -36.35
N ILE A 11 -46.63 9.64 -37.26
CA ILE A 11 -45.23 9.35 -37.57
C ILE A 11 -44.35 9.62 -36.35
N VAL A 12 -44.51 10.76 -35.67
CA VAL A 12 -43.73 11.09 -34.47
C VAL A 12 -44.00 10.09 -33.34
N GLY A 13 -45.26 9.70 -33.13
CA GLY A 13 -45.65 8.70 -32.13
C GLY A 13 -45.09 7.31 -32.43
N LEU A 14 -45.12 6.87 -33.69
CA LEU A 14 -44.51 5.62 -34.13
C LEU A 14 -42.98 5.65 -34.02
N SER A 15 -42.36 6.78 -34.35
CA SER A 15 -40.90 6.95 -34.25
C SER A 15 -40.46 6.89 -32.79
N LEU A 16 -41.15 7.62 -31.89
CA LEU A 16 -40.86 7.62 -30.46
C LEU A 16 -41.13 6.24 -29.84
N GLY A 17 -42.24 5.60 -30.20
CA GLY A 17 -42.57 4.24 -29.77
C GLY A 17 -41.54 3.21 -30.23
N LEU A 18 -41.07 3.31 -31.47
CA LEU A 18 -40.02 2.44 -32.01
C LEU A 18 -38.66 2.70 -31.34
N SER A 19 -38.29 3.96 -31.06
CA SER A 19 -37.07 4.28 -30.32
C SER A 19 -37.10 3.76 -28.88
N VAL A 20 -38.24 3.88 -28.19
CA VAL A 20 -38.43 3.32 -26.83
C VAL A 20 -38.42 1.79 -26.86
N LEU A 21 -39.07 1.18 -27.84
CA LEU A 21 -39.11 -0.28 -28.01
C LEU A 21 -37.72 -0.85 -28.38
N ILE A 22 -36.96 -0.20 -29.25
CA ILE A 22 -35.58 -0.58 -29.58
C ILE A 22 -34.68 -0.37 -28.35
N GLY A 23 -34.88 0.71 -27.57
CA GLY A 23 -34.17 0.92 -26.30
C GLY A 23 -34.52 -0.11 -25.23
N TYR A 24 -35.71 -0.69 -25.26
CA TYR A 24 -36.17 -1.73 -24.33
C TYR A 24 -35.73 -3.14 -24.77
N ILE A 25 -35.78 -3.46 -26.06
CA ILE A 25 -35.44 -4.78 -26.62
C ILE A 25 -33.92 -4.94 -26.83
N ASN A 26 -33.21 -3.86 -27.16
CA ASN A 26 -31.75 -3.83 -27.36
C ASN A 26 -31.12 -2.63 -26.64
N PRO A 27 -31.11 -2.60 -25.30
CA PRO A 27 -30.52 -1.48 -24.55
C PRO A 27 -29.05 -1.25 -24.92
N GLN A 28 -28.31 -2.30 -25.30
CA GLN A 28 -26.91 -2.20 -25.73
C GLN A 28 -26.69 -1.61 -27.14
N LYS A 29 -27.74 -1.45 -27.96
CA LYS A 29 -27.64 -0.77 -29.28
C LYS A 29 -28.06 0.69 -29.25
N VAL A 30 -28.81 1.12 -28.23
CA VAL A 30 -29.25 2.52 -28.05
C VAL A 30 -28.41 3.23 -26.98
N PHE A 31 -27.96 2.49 -25.97
CA PHE A 31 -27.12 2.93 -24.84
C PHE A 31 -25.86 2.07 -24.72
N GLY A 32 -25.37 1.53 -25.84
CA GLY A 32 -24.17 0.69 -25.84
C GLY A 32 -23.02 1.42 -25.16
N GLN A 33 -22.28 0.68 -24.33
CA GLN A 33 -20.96 1.13 -23.88
C GLN A 33 -20.21 1.63 -25.11
N ILE A 34 -19.70 2.86 -25.02
CA ILE A 34 -18.98 3.46 -26.14
C ILE A 34 -17.82 2.52 -26.49
N ALA A 35 -17.75 2.08 -27.76
CA ALA A 35 -16.80 1.05 -28.18
C ALA A 35 -15.36 1.52 -27.97
N LEU A 36 -14.57 0.74 -27.22
CA LEU A 36 -13.15 1.02 -26.94
C LEU A 36 -12.34 1.05 -28.25
N PRO A 37 -11.25 1.84 -28.29
CA PRO A 37 -10.36 1.81 -29.46
C PRO A 37 -9.84 0.40 -29.73
N ASP A 38 -9.54 0.11 -30.99
CA ASP A 38 -8.88 -1.14 -31.37
C ASP A 38 -7.46 -1.25 -30.77
N GLU A 39 -6.94 -2.47 -30.73
CA GLU A 39 -5.63 -2.74 -30.12
C GLU A 39 -4.49 -1.94 -30.77
N GLU A 40 -4.49 -1.78 -32.09
CA GLU A 40 -3.44 -1.04 -32.79
C GLU A 40 -3.44 0.45 -32.42
N THR A 41 -4.61 1.04 -32.23
CA THR A 41 -4.76 2.42 -31.75
C THR A 41 -4.21 2.56 -30.33
N LEU A 42 -4.52 1.62 -29.44
CA LEU A 42 -3.99 1.60 -28.07
C LEU A 42 -2.47 1.38 -28.06
N PHE A 43 -1.94 0.53 -28.93
CA PHE A 43 -0.50 0.33 -29.07
C PHE A 43 0.22 1.54 -29.66
N ALA A 44 -0.37 2.22 -30.64
CA ALA A 44 0.18 3.46 -31.17
C ALA A 44 0.30 4.51 -30.06
N ARG A 45 -0.73 4.62 -29.20
CA ARG A 45 -0.68 5.44 -28.00
C ARG A 45 0.45 5.00 -27.06
N ARG A 46 0.57 3.70 -26.80
CA ARG A 46 1.60 3.13 -25.94
C ARG A 46 3.02 3.47 -26.43
N ARG A 47 3.30 3.29 -27.73
CA ARG A 47 4.60 3.63 -28.34
C ARG A 47 4.93 5.11 -28.19
N ALA A 48 3.94 5.99 -28.33
CA ALA A 48 4.12 7.43 -28.13
C ALA A 48 4.44 7.78 -26.66
N GLU A 49 3.79 7.14 -25.70
CA GLU A 49 4.09 7.29 -24.27
C GLU A 49 5.53 6.83 -23.95
N VAL A 50 5.92 5.66 -24.43
CA VAL A 50 7.30 5.15 -24.28
C VAL A 50 8.30 6.13 -24.86
N ALA A 51 8.08 6.65 -26.08
CA ALA A 51 9.00 7.52 -26.78
C ALA A 51 9.35 8.81 -26.00
N THR A 52 8.40 9.33 -25.23
CA THR A 52 8.54 10.59 -24.47
C THR A 52 9.06 10.43 -23.05
N ASN A 53 9.29 9.19 -22.56
CA ASN A 53 9.74 8.89 -21.19
C ASN A 53 8.84 9.47 -20.09
N PHE A 54 7.56 9.68 -20.42
CA PHE A 54 6.54 10.09 -19.45
C PHE A 54 6.94 11.33 -18.62
N VAL A 55 7.43 12.37 -19.29
CA VAL A 55 7.81 13.64 -18.65
C VAL A 55 6.59 14.50 -18.38
N VAL A 56 6.45 14.95 -17.13
CA VAL A 56 5.40 15.89 -16.71
C VAL A 56 6.01 17.25 -16.44
N GLU A 57 5.52 18.25 -17.19
CA GLU A 57 6.00 19.63 -17.09
C GLU A 57 5.39 20.39 -15.91
N PRO A 58 6.10 21.37 -15.33
CA PRO A 58 5.57 22.25 -14.30
C PRO A 58 4.29 22.99 -14.72
N PRO A 59 3.43 23.40 -13.76
CA PRO A 59 2.20 24.11 -14.08
C PRO A 59 2.49 25.47 -14.73
N THR A 60 1.84 25.72 -15.86
CA THR A 60 1.88 27.01 -16.60
C THR A 60 0.63 27.86 -16.37
N ARG A 61 -0.28 27.38 -15.52
CA ARG A 61 -1.59 27.98 -15.24
C ARG A 61 -1.83 28.07 -13.74
N PRO A 62 -2.73 28.96 -13.27
CA PRO A 62 -3.13 29.00 -11.88
C PRO A 62 -3.65 27.66 -11.39
N LEU A 63 -3.16 27.23 -10.22
CA LEU A 63 -3.55 25.98 -9.59
C LEU A 63 -4.94 26.11 -8.95
N ARG A 64 -5.69 25.02 -8.95
CA ARG A 64 -7.00 24.92 -8.28
C ARG A 64 -6.97 23.81 -7.22
N PRO A 65 -7.76 23.87 -6.15
CA PRO A 65 -7.92 22.72 -5.27
C PRO A 65 -8.39 21.50 -6.07
N VAL A 66 -7.91 20.32 -5.68
CA VAL A 66 -8.42 19.06 -6.23
C VAL A 66 -9.88 18.86 -5.86
N GLU A 67 -10.64 18.27 -6.77
CA GLU A 67 -12.00 17.82 -6.49
C GLU A 67 -12.00 16.57 -5.62
N ARG A 68 -13.01 16.44 -4.77
CA ARG A 68 -13.10 15.36 -3.78
C ARG A 68 -14.48 14.76 -3.76
N VAL A 69 -14.54 13.47 -3.48
CA VAL A 69 -15.81 12.77 -3.26
C VAL A 69 -16.24 12.99 -1.82
N ARG A 70 -17.54 13.13 -1.60
CA ARG A 70 -18.12 13.24 -0.25
C ARG A 70 -17.65 12.11 0.65
N ARG A 71 -17.05 12.46 1.79
CA ARG A 71 -16.46 11.49 2.75
C ARG A 71 -17.48 10.48 3.27
N ASP A 72 -18.73 10.89 3.46
CA ASP A 72 -19.76 10.04 4.05
C ASP A 72 -20.29 8.97 3.09
N THR A 73 -20.12 9.17 1.78
CA THR A 73 -20.48 8.19 0.74
C THR A 73 -19.27 7.59 0.03
N PHE A 74 -18.07 8.09 0.29
CA PHE A 74 -16.87 7.67 -0.41
C PHE A 74 -16.62 6.19 -0.18
N GLY A 75 -16.37 5.47 -1.26
CA GLY A 75 -16.15 4.04 -1.18
C GLY A 75 -17.41 3.23 -0.98
N ASP A 76 -18.59 3.78 -0.66
CA ASP A 76 -19.80 2.99 -0.35
C ASP A 76 -20.47 2.37 -1.60
N VAL A 77 -19.80 1.39 -2.21
CA VAL A 77 -20.26 0.69 -3.43
C VAL A 77 -20.69 -0.76 -3.17
N GLY A 78 -20.72 -1.16 -1.90
CA GLY A 78 -21.04 -2.52 -1.47
C GLY A 78 -19.96 -3.55 -1.80
N ILE A 79 -20.31 -4.82 -1.64
CA ILE A 79 -19.41 -5.98 -1.80
C ILE A 79 -19.45 -6.61 -3.20
N THR A 80 -20.32 -6.10 -4.08
CA THR A 80 -20.41 -6.56 -5.46
C THR A 80 -19.32 -5.91 -6.31
N PRO A 81 -18.97 -6.51 -7.47
CA PRO A 81 -18.14 -5.84 -8.46
C PRO A 81 -18.67 -4.44 -8.82
N VAL A 82 -17.76 -3.54 -9.15
CA VAL A 82 -18.05 -2.18 -9.61
C VAL A 82 -18.22 -2.23 -11.12
N ASN A 83 -19.47 -2.37 -11.57
CA ASN A 83 -19.82 -2.53 -12.98
C ASN A 83 -20.94 -1.58 -13.45
N THR A 84 -21.29 -0.58 -12.62
CA THR A 84 -22.25 0.46 -12.98
C THR A 84 -21.69 1.86 -12.76
N VAL A 85 -22.13 2.82 -13.60
CA VAL A 85 -21.74 4.24 -13.49
C VAL A 85 -22.14 4.83 -12.12
N ALA A 86 -23.29 4.42 -11.57
CA ALA A 86 -23.75 4.90 -10.27
C ALA A 86 -22.85 4.48 -9.10
N GLN A 87 -22.15 3.33 -9.21
CA GLN A 87 -21.13 2.96 -8.23
C GLN A 87 -19.89 3.85 -8.37
N LEU A 88 -19.48 4.18 -9.60
CA LEU A 88 -18.33 5.06 -9.85
C LEU A 88 -18.51 6.46 -9.25
N ASP A 89 -19.74 7.00 -9.17
CA ASP A 89 -20.04 8.31 -8.56
C ASP A 89 -19.52 8.46 -7.11
N ARG A 90 -19.27 7.34 -6.41
CA ARG A 90 -18.77 7.31 -5.03
C ARG A 90 -17.25 7.13 -4.93
N LEU A 91 -16.55 7.09 -6.06
CA LEU A 91 -15.13 6.75 -6.16
C LEU A 91 -14.34 7.74 -7.02
N VAL A 92 -14.93 8.19 -8.12
CA VAL A 92 -14.24 8.97 -9.15
C VAL A 92 -14.50 10.46 -9.00
N PHE A 93 -13.75 11.31 -9.71
CA PHE A 93 -13.94 12.77 -9.64
C PHE A 93 -15.40 13.16 -9.97
N PRO A 94 -16.05 14.00 -9.13
CA PRO A 94 -17.46 14.36 -9.32
C PRO A 94 -17.80 15.04 -10.64
N SER A 95 -16.83 15.72 -11.28
CA SER A 95 -17.02 16.40 -12.57
C SER A 95 -16.99 15.49 -13.79
N LEU A 96 -16.66 14.20 -13.64
CA LEU A 96 -16.56 13.30 -14.78
C LEU A 96 -17.95 13.02 -15.39
N PRO A 97 -18.11 13.21 -16.71
CA PRO A 97 -19.35 12.88 -17.40
C PRO A 97 -19.51 11.36 -17.50
N ASN A 98 -20.76 10.92 -17.70
CA ASN A 98 -21.07 9.49 -17.83
C ASN A 98 -20.32 8.82 -19.00
N SER A 99 -20.08 9.56 -20.08
CA SER A 99 -19.31 9.07 -21.24
C SER A 99 -17.87 8.68 -20.91
N VAL A 100 -17.23 9.32 -19.93
CA VAL A 100 -15.90 8.92 -19.42
C VAL A 100 -16.04 7.74 -18.45
N LYS A 101 -17.01 7.79 -17.53
CA LYS A 101 -17.26 6.70 -16.56
C LYS A 101 -17.59 5.38 -17.25
N GLU A 102 -18.34 5.40 -18.35
CA GLU A 102 -18.65 4.22 -19.16
C GLU A 102 -17.41 3.54 -19.74
N ARG A 103 -16.33 4.31 -20.01
CA ARG A 103 -15.02 3.80 -20.47
C ARG A 103 -14.20 3.17 -19.34
N GLU A 104 -14.47 3.56 -18.11
CA GLU A 104 -13.77 3.07 -16.92
C GLU A 104 -14.38 1.77 -16.39
N LEU A 105 -15.61 1.44 -16.78
CA LEU A 105 -16.33 0.24 -16.29
C LEU A 105 -15.59 -1.07 -16.57
N GLU A 106 -14.97 -1.21 -17.75
CA GLU A 106 -14.18 -2.41 -18.06
C GLU A 106 -13.03 -2.60 -17.06
N GLY A 107 -12.40 -1.49 -16.68
CA GLY A 107 -11.30 -1.47 -15.71
C GLY A 107 -11.77 -1.69 -14.28
N SER A 108 -12.85 -1.02 -13.85
CA SER A 108 -13.40 -1.17 -12.51
C SER A 108 -13.97 -2.57 -12.28
N GLU A 109 -14.62 -3.15 -13.30
CA GLU A 109 -15.15 -4.51 -13.24
C GLU A 109 -14.00 -5.51 -13.16
N PHE A 110 -12.97 -5.40 -14.00
CA PHE A 110 -11.80 -6.27 -13.94
C PHE A 110 -11.09 -6.18 -12.58
N PHE A 111 -10.93 -4.97 -12.05
CA PHE A 111 -10.27 -4.74 -10.77
C PHE A 111 -11.00 -5.41 -9.58
N THR A 112 -12.34 -5.45 -9.62
CA THR A 112 -13.19 -5.86 -8.49
C THR A 112 -13.80 -7.26 -8.62
N THR A 113 -13.86 -7.80 -9.83
CA THR A 113 -14.45 -9.12 -10.11
C THR A 113 -13.42 -10.22 -9.87
N PRO A 114 -13.77 -11.29 -9.12
CA PRO A 114 -12.95 -12.50 -9.08
C PRO A 114 -12.79 -13.12 -10.47
N ASN A 115 -11.55 -13.19 -10.96
CA ASN A 115 -11.19 -13.99 -12.12
C ASN A 115 -11.28 -15.46 -11.77
N ARG A 116 -11.73 -16.25 -12.74
CA ARG A 116 -11.94 -17.69 -12.61
C ARG A 116 -10.89 -18.45 -13.39
N VAL A 117 -10.75 -19.74 -13.07
CA VAL A 117 -9.70 -20.59 -13.65
C VAL A 117 -9.78 -20.71 -15.18
N GLU A 118 -10.97 -20.50 -15.73
CA GLU A 118 -11.22 -20.42 -17.17
C GLU A 118 -10.87 -19.09 -17.85
N ASN A 119 -10.58 -18.01 -17.11
CA ASN A 119 -10.32 -16.67 -17.67
C ASN A 119 -8.85 -16.43 -18.03
N GLY A 120 -7.97 -17.40 -17.79
CA GLY A 120 -6.52 -17.24 -17.88
C GLY A 120 -5.89 -17.20 -16.50
N PHE A 121 -4.97 -18.13 -16.28
CA PHE A 121 -3.99 -18.08 -15.21
C PHE A 121 -2.79 -18.84 -15.74
N GLY A 122 -1.66 -18.15 -15.81
CA GLY A 122 -0.39 -18.76 -16.10
C GLY A 122 0.09 -19.74 -15.06
N SER A 123 1.16 -19.38 -14.36
CA SER A 123 1.87 -20.30 -13.46
C SER A 123 1.15 -20.60 -12.14
N MET A 124 -0.17 -20.74 -12.14
CA MET A 124 -1.03 -21.40 -11.14
C MET A 124 -0.99 -20.89 -9.69
N ALA A 125 0.00 -20.12 -9.24
CA ALA A 125 0.22 -19.64 -7.87
C ALA A 125 -0.20 -18.17 -7.71
N MET A 126 -1.51 -17.92 -7.69
CA MET A 126 -2.05 -16.60 -8.06
C MET A 126 -3.29 -16.14 -7.30
N GLN A 127 -3.43 -14.83 -7.08
CA GLN A 127 -4.67 -14.23 -6.58
C GLN A 127 -5.72 -14.24 -7.71
N THR A 128 -6.99 -14.35 -7.35
CA THR A 128 -8.07 -14.35 -8.34
C THR A 128 -8.43 -12.94 -8.80
N ARG A 129 -7.97 -11.87 -8.15
CA ARG A 129 -8.29 -10.47 -8.53
C ARG A 129 -7.34 -9.50 -7.85
N CYS A 130 -7.12 -8.31 -8.44
CA CYS A 130 -6.35 -7.24 -7.80
C CYS A 130 -6.90 -6.99 -6.38
N ALA A 131 -8.22 -6.92 -6.33
CA ALA A 131 -9.03 -6.91 -5.13
C ALA A 131 -8.65 -7.91 -4.01
N GLY A 132 -8.09 -9.08 -4.30
CA GLY A 132 -7.76 -10.10 -3.29
C GLY A 132 -6.72 -9.63 -2.27
N CYS A 133 -5.82 -8.73 -2.69
CA CYS A 133 -4.82 -8.08 -1.82
C CYS A 133 -5.21 -6.65 -1.41
N HIS A 134 -6.11 -6.01 -2.17
CA HIS A 134 -6.55 -4.63 -1.91
C HIS A 134 -7.84 -4.55 -1.08
N LEU A 135 -8.57 -5.67 -0.88
CA LEU A 135 -9.92 -5.73 -0.29
C LEU A 135 -10.11 -6.73 0.86
N ASN A 136 -9.83 -6.26 2.05
CA ASN A 136 -10.28 -6.82 3.30
C ASN A 136 -11.18 -5.83 4.09
N ASN A 137 -11.89 -4.93 3.42
CA ASN A 137 -12.81 -3.99 4.09
C ASN A 137 -14.04 -4.69 4.70
N LEU A 138 -14.20 -6.01 4.48
CA LEU A 138 -15.16 -6.82 5.23
C LEU A 138 -14.85 -6.82 6.73
N GLU A 139 -13.61 -6.51 7.08
CA GLU A 139 -13.09 -6.54 8.43
C GLU A 139 -12.85 -5.18 9.06
N SER A 140 -13.01 -4.10 8.29
CA SER A 140 -12.86 -2.77 8.85
C SER A 140 -13.77 -2.60 10.04
N VAL A 141 -13.28 -1.90 11.05
CA VAL A 141 -14.09 -1.52 12.19
C VAL A 141 -15.06 -0.41 11.76
N PRO A 142 -16.39 -0.68 11.70
CA PRO A 142 -17.34 0.31 11.23
C PRO A 142 -17.34 1.53 12.16
N ASN A 143 -17.59 2.71 11.60
CA ASN A 143 -17.73 3.98 12.34
C ASN A 143 -16.46 4.48 13.08
N GLU A 144 -15.31 3.81 12.92
CA GLU A 144 -14.02 4.29 13.47
C GLU A 144 -13.28 5.30 12.58
N GLY A 145 -13.94 5.83 11.55
CA GLY A 145 -13.65 7.18 11.01
C GLY A 145 -13.03 7.30 9.62
N LEU A 146 -12.44 6.24 9.04
CA LEU A 146 -11.85 6.31 7.69
C LEU A 146 -12.81 5.86 6.59
N LEU A 147 -13.78 5.01 6.91
CA LEU A 147 -14.78 4.48 5.98
C LEU A 147 -16.15 4.43 6.66
N THR A 148 -17.21 4.73 5.91
CA THR A 148 -18.61 4.69 6.40
C THR A 148 -19.29 3.34 6.20
N GLY A 149 -18.71 2.45 5.39
CA GLY A 149 -19.26 1.12 5.10
C GLY A 149 -18.23 0.15 4.54
N THR A 150 -18.64 -1.11 4.37
CA THR A 150 -17.83 -2.15 3.70
C THR A 150 -17.92 -2.02 2.18
N SER A 151 -16.79 -2.11 1.47
CA SER A 151 -16.74 -1.95 0.02
C SER A 151 -15.61 -2.70 -0.70
N THR A 152 -15.82 -2.96 -2.00
CA THR A 152 -14.86 -3.61 -2.92
C THR A 152 -13.77 -2.70 -3.48
N VAL A 153 -13.58 -1.48 -2.98
CA VAL A 153 -12.57 -0.54 -3.50
C VAL A 153 -11.97 0.38 -2.42
N SER A 154 -12.46 0.24 -1.19
CA SER A 154 -11.98 0.95 -0.02
C SER A 154 -10.87 0.17 0.68
N ARG A 155 -9.81 0.87 1.14
CA ARG A 155 -8.60 0.33 1.79
C ARG A 155 -8.89 -0.84 2.74
N ALA A 156 -7.98 -1.79 2.77
CA ALA A 156 -7.96 -2.75 3.85
C ALA A 156 -6.58 -3.06 4.40
N ASN A 157 -6.52 -3.11 5.72
CA ASN A 157 -5.44 -3.73 6.44
C ASN A 157 -5.66 -5.25 6.48
N ARG A 158 -4.57 -5.97 6.70
CA ARG A 158 -4.59 -7.41 7.02
C ARG A 158 -5.27 -7.65 8.37
N SER A 159 -6.00 -8.77 8.49
CA SER A 159 -6.70 -9.18 9.71
C SER A 159 -5.75 -9.56 10.82
N THR A 160 -4.78 -10.42 10.47
CA THR A 160 -3.95 -11.21 11.38
C THR A 160 -2.62 -11.46 10.70
N PRO A 161 -1.52 -11.63 11.46
CA PRO A 161 -0.25 -12.05 10.87
C PRO A 161 -0.38 -13.43 10.18
N THR A 162 0.60 -13.78 9.36
CA THR A 162 0.66 -14.99 8.53
C THR A 162 1.57 -15.95 9.25
N ASN A 163 1.13 -17.19 9.36
CA ASN A 163 1.97 -18.26 9.84
C ASN A 163 2.75 -18.89 8.68
N TYR A 164 4.05 -18.64 8.61
CA TYR A 164 4.84 -19.07 7.46
C TYR A 164 4.98 -20.59 7.39
N SER A 165 5.07 -21.25 8.54
CA SER A 165 5.15 -22.70 8.62
C SER A 165 3.98 -23.47 8.00
N PHE A 166 2.83 -22.82 7.79
CA PHE A 166 1.69 -23.43 7.11
C PHE A 166 1.55 -23.00 5.65
N VAL A 167 2.04 -21.81 5.28
CA VAL A 167 1.73 -21.21 3.97
C VAL A 167 2.85 -21.33 2.95
N SER A 168 4.09 -21.50 3.39
CA SER A 168 5.19 -21.81 2.48
C SER A 168 5.22 -23.31 2.16
N GLY A 169 5.66 -23.65 0.95
CA GLY A 169 5.96 -25.04 0.59
C GLY A 169 6.99 -25.70 1.51
N ASP A 170 6.76 -26.97 1.83
CA ASP A 170 7.73 -27.87 2.48
C ASP A 170 8.10 -28.98 1.48
N THR A 171 9.39 -29.20 1.28
CA THR A 171 9.95 -30.14 0.32
C THR A 171 9.79 -31.62 0.76
N GLN A 172 9.45 -31.89 2.01
CA GLN A 172 9.36 -33.23 2.62
C GLN A 172 7.94 -33.70 2.95
N VAL A 173 6.95 -32.81 3.07
CA VAL A 173 5.56 -33.18 3.47
C VAL A 173 4.45 -32.71 2.52
N ASN A 174 4.71 -32.73 1.20
CA ASN A 174 3.74 -32.46 0.12
C ASN A 174 3.29 -30.98 -0.03
N GLY A 175 4.18 -30.02 0.26
CA GLY A 175 3.93 -28.60 0.04
C GLY A 175 3.12 -27.92 1.15
N GLY A 176 3.00 -26.60 1.06
CA GLY A 176 2.30 -25.76 2.03
C GLY A 176 0.79 -26.02 1.98
N ARG A 177 0.07 -25.57 3.00
CA ARG A 177 -1.40 -25.67 3.02
C ARG A 177 -1.97 -24.56 2.14
N ALA A 178 -2.53 -24.98 1.01
CA ALA A 178 -3.42 -24.14 0.22
C ALA A 178 -4.63 -23.68 1.09
N PRO A 179 -5.27 -22.56 0.74
CA PRO A 179 -6.56 -22.19 1.30
C PRO A 179 -7.51 -23.38 1.23
N GLY A 180 -8.04 -23.83 2.37
CA GLY A 180 -9.27 -24.61 2.35
C GLY A 180 -10.46 -23.70 2.00
N ARG A 181 -11.53 -24.26 1.40
CA ARG A 181 -12.80 -23.58 1.03
C ARG A 181 -12.94 -22.11 1.49
N ARG A 182 -12.53 -21.20 0.60
CA ARG A 182 -12.81 -19.75 0.61
C ARG A 182 -12.08 -18.94 1.70
N LEU A 183 -10.78 -18.72 1.50
CA LEU A 183 -10.08 -17.62 2.14
C LEU A 183 -10.32 -16.26 1.44
N ASP A 184 -10.86 -16.25 0.21
CA ASP A 184 -11.44 -15.04 -0.36
C ASP A 184 -12.77 -14.75 0.38
N PRO A 185 -12.92 -13.57 1.01
CA PRO A 185 -14.18 -13.19 1.66
C PRO A 185 -15.37 -13.05 0.70
N VAL A 186 -15.13 -13.12 -0.61
CA VAL A 186 -16.12 -13.06 -1.69
C VAL A 186 -16.01 -14.31 -2.56
N ASN A 187 -17.13 -14.95 -2.82
CA ASN A 187 -17.27 -16.09 -3.70
C ASN A 187 -16.97 -15.72 -5.17
N PRO A 188 -16.67 -16.70 -6.04
CA PRO A 188 -16.46 -16.46 -7.48
C PRO A 188 -17.66 -15.86 -8.26
N ASP A 189 -18.82 -15.73 -7.61
CA ASP A 189 -20.01 -15.05 -8.14
C ASP A 189 -20.16 -13.60 -7.63
N GLY A 190 -19.16 -13.09 -6.88
CA GLY A 190 -19.18 -11.75 -6.30
C GLY A 190 -19.99 -11.63 -5.00
N THR A 191 -20.57 -12.71 -4.48
CA THR A 191 -21.29 -12.69 -3.21
C THR A 191 -20.35 -12.89 -2.02
N ALA A 192 -20.54 -12.18 -0.92
CA ALA A 192 -19.81 -12.47 0.33
C ALA A 192 -20.73 -13.21 1.31
N ASP A 193 -20.24 -14.30 1.90
CA ASP A 193 -20.92 -14.93 3.03
C ASP A 193 -20.62 -14.16 4.32
N LEU A 194 -21.50 -13.22 4.64
CA LEU A 194 -21.37 -12.36 5.81
C LEU A 194 -21.55 -13.13 7.13
N ASN A 195 -22.13 -14.33 7.12
CA ASN A 195 -22.30 -15.14 8.33
C ASN A 195 -20.96 -15.68 8.85
N ARG A 196 -19.92 -15.72 8.01
CA ARG A 196 -18.53 -16.01 8.43
C ARG A 196 -17.86 -14.86 9.20
N ARG A 197 -18.46 -13.66 9.25
CA ARG A 197 -17.88 -12.48 9.92
C ARG A 197 -18.06 -12.46 11.44
N SER A 198 -18.89 -13.33 11.99
CA SER A 198 -19.25 -13.28 13.40
C SER A 198 -19.20 -14.67 14.00
N LEU A 199 -18.46 -14.78 15.12
CA LEU A 199 -18.55 -15.78 16.20
C LEU A 199 -17.23 -16.55 16.45
N ALA A 200 -16.25 -15.85 17.04
CA ALA A 200 -15.01 -16.36 17.67
C ALA A 200 -15.21 -17.51 18.70
N THR A 201 -16.41 -18.05 18.83
CA THR A 201 -16.83 -19.12 19.74
C THR A 201 -17.02 -20.47 19.04
N ASN A 202 -16.83 -20.58 17.71
CA ASN A 202 -17.07 -21.80 16.92
C ASN A 202 -15.73 -22.51 16.52
N PRO A 203 -15.57 -23.83 16.76
CA PRO A 203 -14.45 -24.65 16.25
C PRO A 203 -14.20 -24.56 14.73
N GLU A 204 -15.17 -24.07 13.96
CA GLU A 204 -15.05 -23.80 12.51
C GLU A 204 -14.25 -22.52 12.18
N LEU A 205 -13.91 -21.67 13.16
CA LEU A 205 -13.10 -20.45 12.96
C LEU A 205 -11.58 -20.65 13.08
N ARG A 206 -11.09 -21.89 12.93
CA ARG A 206 -9.64 -22.19 12.82
C ARG A 206 -8.92 -21.33 11.77
N GLU A 207 -9.64 -20.79 10.80
CA GLU A 207 -9.10 -19.96 9.72
C GLU A 207 -8.58 -18.60 10.19
N LEU A 208 -9.03 -18.07 11.34
CA LEU A 208 -8.54 -16.81 11.91
C LEU A 208 -7.31 -16.99 12.81
N ASP A 209 -7.01 -18.22 13.19
CA ASP A 209 -5.90 -18.54 14.09
C ASP A 209 -4.56 -18.52 13.33
N ALA A 210 -3.88 -17.38 13.35
CA ALA A 210 -2.54 -17.25 12.79
C ALA A 210 -1.47 -18.07 13.53
N VAL A 211 -1.74 -18.70 14.67
CA VAL A 211 -0.76 -19.54 15.39
C VAL A 211 -0.87 -21.00 14.95
N ASN A 212 -2.10 -21.48 14.74
CA ASN A 212 -2.36 -22.89 14.43
C ASN A 212 -2.89 -23.13 13.01
N SER A 213 -3.01 -22.08 12.20
CA SER A 213 -3.51 -22.12 10.82
C SER A 213 -2.88 -21.03 9.95
N THR A 214 -3.38 -20.88 8.72
CA THR A 214 -2.85 -19.98 7.69
C THR A 214 -3.23 -18.50 7.89
N GLY A 215 -4.10 -18.19 8.86
CA GLY A 215 -4.83 -16.91 8.93
C GLY A 215 -5.85 -16.74 7.79
N ARG A 216 -6.69 -15.70 7.88
CA ARG A 216 -7.78 -15.45 6.91
C ARG A 216 -7.26 -15.11 5.51
N THR A 217 -6.12 -14.41 5.42
CA THR A 217 -5.48 -14.03 4.16
C THR A 217 -3.96 -14.20 4.27
N ALA A 218 -3.29 -14.74 3.25
CA ALA A 218 -1.83 -14.62 3.14
C ALA A 218 -1.47 -13.16 2.87
N ALA A 219 -0.32 -12.70 3.38
CA ALA A 219 0.19 -11.37 3.10
C ALA A 219 0.62 -11.26 1.62
N PHE A 220 0.66 -10.03 1.10
CA PHE A 220 1.52 -9.71 -0.04
C PHE A 220 2.95 -9.93 0.47
N THR A 221 3.55 -11.04 0.09
CA THR A 221 4.92 -11.35 0.53
C THR A 221 5.83 -11.52 -0.67
N VAL A 222 6.90 -10.74 -0.63
CA VAL A 222 8.02 -10.81 -1.57
C VAL A 222 9.15 -11.53 -0.86
N PHE A 223 9.67 -12.57 -1.50
CA PHE A 223 10.83 -13.33 -1.07
C PHE A 223 11.87 -13.31 -2.18
N GLY A 224 13.14 -13.21 -1.82
CA GLY A 224 14.24 -13.15 -2.78
C GLY A 224 15.60 -13.21 -2.13
N ASP A 225 16.65 -13.41 -2.92
CA ASP A 225 18.02 -13.25 -2.45
C ASP A 225 18.52 -11.86 -2.79
N PHE A 226 18.96 -11.17 -1.75
CA PHE A 226 19.37 -9.78 -1.82
C PHE A 226 20.87 -9.66 -1.56
N ASN A 227 21.57 -8.98 -2.45
CA ASN A 227 22.98 -8.65 -2.27
C ASN A 227 23.16 -7.13 -2.27
N ALA A 228 23.21 -6.56 -1.06
CA ALA A 228 23.42 -5.13 -0.83
C ALA A 228 24.81 -4.65 -1.25
N SER A 229 25.80 -5.56 -1.32
CA SER A 229 27.19 -5.22 -1.65
C SER A 229 27.48 -5.29 -3.16
N ALA A 230 26.55 -5.80 -3.96
CA ALA A 230 26.67 -5.82 -5.41
C ALA A 230 26.50 -4.39 -5.99
N SER A 231 27.14 -4.14 -7.14
CA SER A 231 27.01 -2.89 -7.88
C SER A 231 26.58 -3.19 -9.33
N PRO A 232 25.31 -2.95 -9.70
CA PRO A 232 24.21 -2.48 -8.85
C PRO A 232 23.78 -3.53 -7.81
N VAL A 233 23.02 -3.10 -6.79
CA VAL A 233 22.40 -4.00 -5.82
C VAL A 233 21.50 -5.01 -6.55
N ILE A 234 21.55 -6.27 -6.12
CA ILE A 234 20.83 -7.38 -6.78
C ILE A 234 19.74 -7.91 -5.87
N PHE A 235 18.57 -8.19 -6.46
CA PHE A 235 17.50 -8.97 -5.85
C PHE A 235 17.08 -10.07 -6.84
N ASP A 236 17.16 -11.33 -6.42
CA ASP A 236 16.71 -12.51 -7.18
C ASP A 236 15.40 -13.02 -6.56
N ALA A 237 14.27 -13.01 -7.28
CA ALA A 237 12.94 -13.28 -6.73
C ALA A 237 12.61 -14.77 -6.51
N LEU A 238 13.64 -15.64 -6.35
CA LEU A 238 13.56 -17.09 -6.13
C LEU A 238 12.85 -17.90 -7.21
N ASN A 239 12.41 -17.27 -8.30
CA ASN A 239 11.89 -17.94 -9.47
C ASN A 239 13.03 -18.06 -10.50
N ALA A 240 13.31 -19.29 -10.95
CA ALA A 240 14.32 -19.52 -11.98
C ALA A 240 14.02 -18.57 -13.15
N THR A 241 14.89 -17.58 -13.34
CA THR A 241 14.70 -16.49 -14.30
C THR A 241 14.33 -17.06 -15.65
N SER A 242 13.29 -16.51 -16.29
CA SER A 242 13.17 -16.59 -17.74
C SER A 242 14.54 -16.30 -18.36
N PRO A 243 14.98 -17.04 -19.38
CA PRO A 243 16.18 -16.73 -20.15
C PRO A 243 16.21 -15.27 -20.69
N SER A 244 15.07 -14.56 -20.70
CA SER A 244 14.95 -13.18 -21.17
C SER A 244 15.15 -12.09 -20.11
N GLY A 245 15.27 -12.41 -18.81
CA GLY A 245 15.62 -11.43 -17.76
C GLY A 245 14.73 -10.18 -17.69
N GLN A 246 13.43 -10.32 -17.96
CA GLN A 246 12.52 -9.18 -18.03
C GLN A 246 11.98 -8.77 -16.65
N ASP A 247 12.54 -7.69 -16.14
CA ASP A 247 12.06 -6.98 -14.96
C ASP A 247 10.86 -6.08 -15.35
N PHE A 248 9.66 -6.66 -15.53
CA PHE A 248 8.46 -5.83 -15.37
C PHE A 248 8.52 -5.28 -13.94
N GLY A 249 8.39 -3.96 -13.75
CA GLY A 249 8.61 -3.31 -12.44
C GLY A 249 7.67 -3.75 -11.29
N GLY A 250 6.90 -4.82 -11.46
CA GLY A 250 6.12 -5.50 -10.45
C GLY A 250 6.87 -6.69 -9.85
N PHE A 251 6.72 -6.86 -8.54
CA PHE A 251 7.30 -7.98 -7.82
C PHE A 251 6.43 -9.20 -8.03
N LEU A 252 7.06 -10.36 -8.25
CA LEU A 252 6.35 -11.62 -8.16
C LEU A 252 5.87 -11.76 -6.70
N GLN A 253 4.56 -11.85 -6.51
CA GLN A 253 4.04 -12.18 -5.20
C GLN A 253 3.94 -13.70 -5.10
N HIS A 254 4.46 -14.26 -4.01
CA HIS A 254 4.20 -15.66 -3.70
C HIS A 254 2.83 -15.75 -3.04
N VAL A 255 1.78 -15.89 -3.86
CA VAL A 255 0.39 -15.99 -3.42
C VAL A 255 -0.14 -17.41 -3.61
N ARG A 256 -1.26 -17.71 -2.97
CA ARG A 256 -1.76 -19.08 -2.86
C ARG A 256 -2.59 -19.46 -4.10
N PRO A 257 -2.36 -20.62 -4.73
CA PRO A 257 -3.16 -21.09 -5.87
C PRO A 257 -4.62 -21.40 -5.46
N PRO A 258 -5.62 -21.21 -6.35
CA PRO A 258 -6.99 -21.68 -6.16
C PRO A 258 -7.12 -23.20 -6.41
N SER A 259 -6.41 -24.02 -5.63
CA SER A 259 -6.20 -25.46 -5.88
C SER A 259 -7.48 -26.28 -6.06
N GLU A 260 -8.55 -25.95 -5.33
CA GLU A 260 -9.84 -26.66 -5.44
C GLU A 260 -10.48 -26.45 -6.82
N GLU A 261 -10.44 -25.21 -7.33
CA GLU A 261 -11.00 -24.86 -8.65
C GLU A 261 -10.16 -25.45 -9.77
N LEU A 262 -8.83 -25.36 -9.66
CA LEU A 262 -7.89 -25.97 -10.60
C LEU A 262 -8.09 -27.49 -10.70
N ARG A 263 -8.29 -28.16 -9.56
CA ARG A 263 -8.58 -29.59 -9.53
C ARG A 263 -9.94 -29.92 -10.14
N ALA A 264 -10.97 -29.15 -9.79
CA ALA A 264 -12.32 -29.37 -10.30
C ALA A 264 -12.42 -29.13 -11.81
N ARG A 265 -11.68 -28.17 -12.36
CA ARG A 265 -11.77 -27.78 -13.77
C ARG A 265 -10.79 -28.51 -14.67
N PHE A 266 -9.52 -28.61 -14.25
CA PHE A 266 -8.42 -29.10 -15.09
C PHE A 266 -7.77 -30.38 -14.54
N GLY A 267 -8.21 -30.86 -13.37
CA GLY A 267 -7.57 -32.01 -12.71
C GLY A 267 -6.18 -31.70 -12.14
N LEU A 268 -5.85 -30.42 -11.96
CA LEU A 268 -4.54 -29.96 -11.49
C LEU A 268 -4.54 -29.74 -9.97
N ASP A 269 -3.55 -30.28 -9.25
CA ASP A 269 -3.43 -30.12 -7.79
C ASP A 269 -2.22 -29.25 -7.40
N CYS A 270 -2.28 -27.97 -7.75
CA CYS A 270 -1.19 -27.03 -7.48
C CYS A 270 -1.21 -26.51 -6.05
N LYS A 271 -0.05 -26.44 -5.39
CA LYS A 271 0.16 -25.96 -4.01
C LYS A 271 0.97 -24.66 -4.00
N PRO A 272 0.97 -23.89 -2.90
CA PRO A 272 1.86 -22.74 -2.75
C PRO A 272 3.32 -23.15 -3.01
N ASP A 273 4.06 -22.28 -3.69
CA ASP A 273 5.48 -22.53 -3.97
C ASP A 273 6.30 -22.67 -2.68
N ALA A 274 7.33 -23.52 -2.73
CA ALA A 274 8.33 -23.61 -1.68
C ALA A 274 9.19 -22.33 -1.67
N ILE A 275 9.55 -21.90 -0.47
CA ILE A 275 10.72 -21.04 -0.30
C ILE A 275 11.91 -22.00 -0.32
N PRO A 276 12.79 -21.98 -1.36
CA PRO A 276 13.90 -22.92 -1.46
C PRO A 276 14.75 -22.88 -0.19
N SER A 277 15.25 -24.00 0.33
CA SER A 277 16.18 -23.95 1.47
C SER A 277 17.46 -23.19 1.16
N VAL A 278 18.24 -22.84 2.21
CA VAL A 278 19.59 -22.29 2.01
C VAL A 278 20.52 -23.28 1.28
N THR A 279 20.22 -24.58 1.34
CA THR A 279 20.98 -25.64 0.67
C THR A 279 20.57 -25.88 -0.78
N GLU A 280 19.31 -25.60 -1.13
CA GLU A 280 18.80 -25.73 -2.50
C GLU A 280 19.05 -24.46 -3.33
N ASP A 281 19.23 -23.32 -2.66
CA ASP A 281 19.39 -22.02 -3.30
C ASP A 281 20.86 -21.75 -3.70
N ARG A 282 21.08 -21.52 -5.00
CA ARG A 282 22.40 -21.25 -5.57
C ARG A 282 23.04 -19.96 -5.05
N ASN A 283 22.26 -18.93 -4.73
CA ASN A 283 22.80 -17.66 -4.26
C ASN A 283 23.24 -17.76 -2.80
N LEU A 284 22.70 -18.75 -2.07
CA LEU A 284 22.97 -19.00 -0.65
C LEU A 284 24.03 -20.08 -0.42
N ILE A 285 24.75 -20.53 -1.45
CA ILE A 285 25.89 -21.44 -1.30
C ILE A 285 26.91 -20.89 -0.30
N GLY A 286 27.31 -21.72 0.66
CA GLY A 286 28.22 -21.30 1.74
C GLY A 286 27.57 -20.35 2.76
N PHE A 287 26.25 -20.44 2.94
CA PHE A 287 25.50 -19.68 3.95
C PHE A 287 26.10 -19.84 5.36
N ASP A 288 26.45 -18.71 5.96
CA ASP A 288 26.88 -18.62 7.35
C ASP A 288 25.70 -18.23 8.25
N LYS A 289 25.34 -19.13 9.15
CA LYS A 289 24.23 -18.95 10.10
C LYS A 289 24.45 -17.80 11.08
N ALA A 290 25.70 -17.47 11.41
CA ALA A 290 26.00 -16.40 12.36
C ALA A 290 25.77 -15.02 11.73
N THR A 291 26.13 -14.88 10.45
CA THR A 291 26.00 -13.60 9.72
C THR A 291 24.72 -13.49 8.91
N GLY A 292 24.05 -14.61 8.63
CA GLY A 292 22.86 -14.69 7.78
C GLY A 292 23.14 -14.41 6.30
N LYS A 293 24.39 -14.64 5.85
CA LYS A 293 24.87 -14.30 4.50
C LYS A 293 25.61 -15.47 3.86
N SER A 294 25.58 -15.54 2.54
CA SER A 294 26.39 -16.45 1.73
C SER A 294 27.80 -15.91 1.53
N ALA A 295 28.70 -16.77 1.05
CA ALA A 295 30.08 -16.37 0.71
C ALA A 295 30.14 -15.27 -0.35
N SER A 296 29.13 -15.16 -1.21
CA SER A 296 29.00 -14.13 -2.24
C SER A 296 28.28 -12.86 -1.75
N GLY A 297 27.89 -12.80 -0.48
CA GLY A 297 27.24 -11.65 0.14
C GLY A 297 25.72 -11.60 -0.02
N PHE A 298 25.10 -12.63 -0.60
CA PHE A 298 23.65 -12.73 -0.65
C PHE A 298 23.09 -13.10 0.72
N ARG A 299 21.92 -12.56 1.04
CA ARG A 299 21.06 -13.06 2.12
C ARG A 299 19.68 -13.27 1.56
N ARG A 300 18.91 -14.16 2.18
CA ARG A 300 17.48 -14.15 1.92
C ARG A 300 16.85 -12.89 2.50
N ALA A 301 15.96 -12.34 1.72
CA ALA A 301 15.28 -11.09 1.92
C ALA A 301 13.79 -11.33 1.84
N ILE A 302 13.07 -10.75 2.80
CA ILE A 302 11.65 -11.01 2.97
C ILE A 302 10.94 -9.73 3.29
N THR A 303 9.79 -9.55 2.66
CA THR A 303 9.04 -8.32 2.77
C THR A 303 7.56 -8.65 2.68
N GLU A 304 6.88 -8.46 3.82
CA GLU A 304 5.42 -8.39 3.86
C GLU A 304 4.97 -6.95 3.63
N LEU A 305 3.98 -6.77 2.77
CA LEU A 305 3.42 -5.47 2.43
C LEU A 305 1.89 -5.55 2.49
N ALA A 306 1.25 -4.40 2.56
CA ALA A 306 -0.16 -4.27 2.25
C ALA A 306 -0.31 -3.80 0.80
N GLY A 307 -1.44 -4.16 0.18
CA GLY A 307 -1.78 -3.64 -1.14
C GLY A 307 -1.95 -2.11 -1.07
N PRO A 308 -1.25 -1.33 -1.90
CA PRO A 308 -1.37 0.13 -1.88
C PRO A 308 -2.82 0.60 -2.14
N PRO A 309 -3.25 1.73 -1.56
CA PRO A 309 -4.45 2.44 -1.96
C PRO A 309 -4.27 2.99 -3.38
N TYR A 310 -5.37 3.02 -4.13
CA TYR A 310 -5.41 3.62 -5.46
C TYR A 310 -6.00 5.03 -5.49
N ILE A 311 -6.36 5.57 -4.33
CA ILE A 311 -6.93 6.90 -4.16
C ILE A 311 -5.93 7.97 -4.63
N GLY A 312 -6.35 8.82 -5.57
CA GLY A 312 -5.55 9.96 -6.04
C GLY A 312 -4.33 9.58 -6.87
N ARG A 313 -4.20 8.32 -7.34
CA ARG A 313 -3.05 7.85 -8.13
C ARG A 313 -2.86 8.61 -9.44
N GLY A 314 -3.93 9.05 -10.10
CA GLY A 314 -3.83 9.93 -11.26
C GLY A 314 -3.20 11.30 -10.94
N LEU A 315 -3.35 11.80 -9.71
CA LEU A 315 -2.72 13.04 -9.26
C LEU A 315 -1.22 12.85 -9.02
N ILE A 316 -0.80 11.66 -8.53
CA ILE A 316 0.61 11.25 -8.42
C ILE A 316 1.29 11.28 -9.78
N GLU A 317 0.60 10.70 -10.76
CA GLU A 317 1.05 10.65 -12.15
C GLU A 317 1.27 12.02 -12.75
N ALA A 318 0.49 13.01 -12.32
CA ALA A 318 0.53 14.36 -12.83
C ALA A 318 1.48 15.30 -12.05
N ILE A 319 2.28 14.83 -11.08
CA ILE A 319 3.28 15.69 -10.41
C ILE A 319 4.42 16.00 -11.39
N PRO A 320 4.90 17.25 -11.52
CA PRO A 320 6.02 17.56 -12.41
C PRO A 320 7.32 16.84 -12.07
N ASN A 321 8.08 16.37 -13.09
CA ASN A 321 9.37 15.72 -12.87
C ASN A 321 10.36 16.67 -12.18
N GLN A 322 10.35 17.94 -12.62
CA GLN A 322 11.24 18.97 -12.11
C GLN A 322 11.02 19.23 -10.62
N ASP A 323 9.79 19.18 -10.13
CA ASP A 323 9.48 19.42 -8.72
C ASP A 323 10.10 18.35 -7.82
N ILE A 324 10.13 17.10 -8.31
CA ILE A 324 10.72 15.98 -7.59
C ILE A 324 12.25 16.03 -7.66
N MET A 325 12.82 16.35 -8.82
CA MET A 325 14.28 16.43 -8.96
C MET A 325 14.87 17.61 -8.19
N ASN A 326 14.16 18.74 -8.12
CA ASN A 326 14.60 19.94 -7.41
C ASN A 326 14.77 19.74 -5.91
N VAL A 327 14.08 18.77 -5.30
CA VAL A 327 14.20 18.46 -3.88
C VAL A 327 15.31 17.45 -3.57
N SER A 328 16.01 16.91 -4.58
CA SER A 328 17.18 16.05 -4.36
C SER A 328 18.38 16.84 -3.84
N ASP A 329 19.05 16.35 -2.79
CA ASP A 329 20.35 16.86 -2.32
C ASP A 329 21.27 15.71 -1.90
N PRO A 330 21.88 15.02 -2.87
CA PRO A 330 22.65 13.81 -2.59
C PRO A 330 23.95 14.08 -1.81
N ASN A 331 24.42 15.32 -1.79
CA ASN A 331 25.68 15.71 -1.16
C ASN A 331 25.49 16.51 0.14
N ASP A 332 24.24 16.72 0.58
CA ASP A 332 23.91 17.52 1.77
C ASP A 332 24.59 18.90 1.76
N ILE A 333 24.54 19.55 0.59
CA ILE A 333 25.18 20.86 0.37
C ILE A 333 24.20 22.02 0.52
N ARG A 334 22.88 21.77 0.50
CA ARG A 334 21.90 22.82 0.74
C ARG A 334 21.89 23.17 2.22
N GLY A 335 21.67 24.45 2.47
CA GLY A 335 21.63 25.04 3.80
C GLY A 335 20.22 25.38 4.23
N ASP A 336 19.24 24.50 4.00
CA ASP A 336 17.88 24.73 4.47
C ASP A 336 17.82 24.77 6.02
N ASN A 337 16.74 25.36 6.54
CA ASN A 337 16.48 25.44 7.99
C ASN A 337 16.09 24.08 8.57
N SER A 338 17.07 23.19 8.76
CA SER A 338 16.88 21.91 9.43
C SER A 338 17.26 21.97 10.91
N SER A 339 16.50 21.24 11.72
CA SER A 339 16.78 21.02 13.14
C SER A 339 17.44 19.66 13.41
N LEU A 340 17.84 18.94 12.35
CA LEU A 340 18.68 17.73 12.44
C LEU A 340 20.17 18.05 12.56
N ARG A 341 20.56 19.23 13.06
CA ARG A 341 21.97 19.54 13.38
C ARG A 341 22.44 18.70 14.56
N THR A 342 22.68 17.42 14.30
CA THR A 342 23.06 16.43 15.29
C THR A 342 24.39 15.83 14.88
N PRO A 343 25.41 15.81 15.76
CA PRO A 343 26.70 15.18 15.46
C PRO A 343 26.59 13.66 15.24
N PHE A 344 25.41 13.08 15.50
CA PHE A 344 25.12 11.67 15.29
C PHE A 344 24.93 11.28 13.82
N PHE A 345 24.65 12.23 12.93
CA PHE A 345 24.74 12.05 11.49
C PHE A 345 25.92 12.90 11.04
N GLN A 346 26.90 12.34 10.33
CA GLN A 346 28.07 13.09 9.83
C GLN A 346 27.68 14.02 8.65
N CYS A 347 26.55 14.73 8.75
CA CYS A 347 26.08 15.71 7.79
C CYS A 347 26.83 17.03 7.97
N THR A 348 26.98 17.76 6.86
CA THR A 348 27.68 19.06 6.80
C THR A 348 26.73 20.22 6.56
N GLY A 349 25.53 19.94 6.03
CA GLY A 349 24.49 20.92 5.67
C GLY A 349 23.25 20.84 6.58
N ASP A 350 22.09 20.72 5.95
CA ASP A 350 20.78 20.62 6.61
C ASP A 350 20.38 19.17 6.95
N CYS A 351 21.26 18.21 6.68
CA CYS A 351 21.03 16.78 6.85
C CYS A 351 19.82 16.27 6.04
N VAL A 352 19.44 16.99 4.96
CA VAL A 352 18.56 16.51 3.89
C VAL A 352 19.48 15.87 2.85
N THR A 353 19.82 14.60 3.04
CA THR A 353 20.39 13.80 1.96
C THR A 353 19.24 13.28 1.09
N GLY A 354 19.44 13.10 -0.22
CA GLY A 354 18.36 12.56 -1.07
C GLY A 354 18.74 12.39 -2.52
N VAL A 355 18.55 11.17 -3.06
CA VAL A 355 18.75 10.85 -4.48
C VAL A 355 17.40 10.48 -5.08
N THR A 356 17.04 11.12 -6.17
CA THR A 356 15.84 10.76 -6.93
C THR A 356 15.93 9.32 -7.48
N ASN A 357 14.90 8.49 -7.24
CA ASN A 357 14.83 7.15 -7.82
C ASN A 357 14.53 7.20 -9.32
N THR A 358 15.32 6.49 -10.13
CA THR A 358 15.11 6.40 -11.58
C THR A 358 14.94 4.93 -12.00
N ILE A 359 14.03 4.71 -12.94
CA ILE A 359 13.68 3.42 -13.50
C ILE A 359 14.22 3.38 -14.94
N PRO A 360 15.13 2.48 -15.28
CA PRO A 360 15.67 2.32 -16.63
C PRO A 360 14.70 1.52 -17.49
N PRO A 361 14.96 1.39 -18.81
CA PRO A 361 14.12 0.56 -19.67
C PRO A 361 14.13 -0.90 -19.22
N ASN A 362 12.96 -1.54 -19.27
CA ASN A 362 12.81 -2.99 -19.02
C ASN A 362 13.41 -3.80 -20.18
N VAL A 363 13.18 -3.35 -21.41
CA VAL A 363 13.64 -3.99 -22.66
C VAL A 363 14.07 -2.93 -23.68
N ASP A 364 14.55 -3.37 -24.84
CA ASP A 364 14.80 -2.47 -25.97
C ASP A 364 13.54 -1.67 -26.36
N ARG A 365 13.68 -0.36 -26.59
CA ARG A 365 12.54 0.56 -26.83
C ARG A 365 11.79 0.31 -28.14
N SER A 366 12.37 -0.46 -29.06
CA SER A 366 11.70 -0.88 -30.30
C SER A 366 10.68 -2.01 -30.10
N ARG A 367 10.74 -2.71 -28.96
CA ARG A 367 9.83 -3.82 -28.67
C ARG A 367 8.46 -3.34 -28.21
N GLU A 368 7.45 -4.17 -28.45
CA GLU A 368 6.06 -3.87 -28.08
C GLU A 368 5.82 -3.89 -26.57
N ASP A 369 6.60 -4.67 -25.83
CA ASP A 369 6.57 -4.77 -24.36
C ASP A 369 7.45 -3.72 -23.66
N ALA A 370 7.86 -2.66 -24.37
CA ALA A 370 8.64 -1.57 -23.79
C ALA A 370 7.82 -0.72 -22.80
N LEU A 371 8.41 -0.47 -21.64
CA LEU A 371 7.90 0.41 -20.59
C LEU A 371 8.61 1.76 -20.59
N ALA A 372 7.96 2.81 -20.07
CA ALA A 372 8.59 4.11 -19.94
C ALA A 372 9.71 4.05 -18.90
N LEU A 373 10.88 4.59 -19.25
CA LEU A 373 11.98 4.84 -18.32
C LEU A 373 11.86 6.25 -17.76
N GLY A 374 12.49 6.51 -16.61
CA GLY A 374 12.63 7.85 -16.05
C GLY A 374 12.39 7.88 -14.56
N LEU A 375 11.70 8.90 -14.08
CA LEU A 375 11.49 9.12 -12.66
C LEU A 375 10.56 8.04 -12.09
N GLY A 376 10.99 7.30 -11.07
CA GLY A 376 10.11 6.36 -10.37
C GLY A 376 9.02 7.12 -9.61
N ARG A 377 7.76 6.72 -9.70
CA ARG A 377 6.61 7.41 -9.06
C ARG A 377 5.57 6.47 -8.46
N PHE A 378 5.53 5.22 -8.91
CA PHE A 378 4.47 4.26 -8.57
C PHE A 378 4.97 3.03 -7.82
N GLY A 379 4.16 2.53 -6.90
CA GLY A 379 4.46 1.36 -6.05
C GLY A 379 5.16 1.70 -4.74
N LEU A 380 5.32 0.71 -3.86
CA LEU A 380 5.78 0.83 -2.46
C LEU A 380 7.20 1.40 -2.28
N ARG A 381 7.97 1.49 -3.37
CA ARG A 381 9.28 2.14 -3.47
C ARG A 381 9.43 3.06 -4.68
N ALA A 382 8.31 3.46 -5.29
CA ALA A 382 8.32 4.16 -6.57
C ALA A 382 9.05 3.37 -7.69
N ASN A 383 8.80 2.06 -7.79
CA ASN A 383 9.42 1.13 -8.73
C ASN A 383 8.81 1.13 -10.16
N GLY A 384 8.16 2.22 -10.55
CA GLY A 384 7.66 2.38 -11.90
C GLY A 384 7.46 3.83 -12.27
N THR A 385 7.70 4.17 -13.53
CA THR A 385 7.65 5.57 -14.02
C THR A 385 6.23 6.03 -14.35
N GLU A 386 5.38 5.09 -14.75
CA GLU A 386 4.01 5.34 -15.19
C GLU A 386 3.04 4.33 -14.57
N MET A 387 1.75 4.65 -14.57
CA MET A 387 0.72 3.75 -14.02
C MET A 387 0.67 2.40 -14.75
N MET A 388 0.91 2.42 -16.07
CA MET A 388 0.84 1.23 -16.92
C MET A 388 1.79 0.14 -16.44
N GLN A 389 3.03 0.49 -16.06
CA GLN A 389 4.01 -0.44 -15.52
C GLN A 389 3.52 -1.12 -14.24
N PHE A 390 2.82 -0.38 -13.37
CA PHE A 390 2.25 -0.92 -12.15
C PHE A 390 1.09 -1.90 -12.46
N ILE A 391 0.22 -1.56 -13.40
CA ILE A 391 -0.93 -2.38 -13.79
C ILE A 391 -0.49 -3.69 -14.46
N VAL A 392 0.37 -3.61 -15.48
CA VAL A 392 0.87 -4.82 -16.16
C VAL A 392 1.72 -5.67 -15.21
N GLY A 393 2.47 -5.04 -14.30
CA GLY A 393 3.21 -5.74 -13.25
C GLY A 393 2.29 -6.41 -12.22
N GLY A 394 1.10 -5.85 -11.94
CA GLY A 394 0.08 -6.49 -11.10
C GLY A 394 -0.59 -7.67 -11.80
N MET A 395 -0.98 -7.49 -13.07
CA MET A 395 -1.55 -8.56 -13.91
C MET A 395 -0.59 -9.74 -14.03
N PHE A 396 0.67 -9.48 -14.38
CA PHE A 396 1.70 -10.51 -14.45
C PHE A 396 2.06 -11.05 -13.06
N GLY A 397 2.49 -10.18 -12.14
CA GLY A 397 3.10 -10.49 -10.85
C GLY A 397 2.16 -11.05 -9.78
N SER A 398 0.85 -10.76 -9.91
CA SER A 398 -0.16 -11.05 -8.89
C SER A 398 -1.39 -11.82 -9.40
N LEU A 399 -1.68 -11.77 -10.71
CA LEU A 399 -2.78 -12.53 -11.34
C LEU A 399 -2.33 -13.60 -12.37
N SER A 400 -1.05 -13.65 -12.79
CA SER A 400 -0.52 -14.49 -13.88
C SER A 400 -1.42 -14.38 -15.09
N MET A 401 -1.72 -13.16 -15.51
CA MET A 401 -2.44 -12.93 -16.74
C MET A 401 -1.52 -12.22 -17.70
N THR A 402 -1.41 -12.79 -18.90
CA THR A 402 -0.63 -12.20 -19.99
C THR A 402 -1.50 -11.29 -20.83
N ASN A 403 -0.84 -10.35 -21.49
CA ASN A 403 -1.42 -9.46 -22.49
C ASN A 403 -0.30 -9.07 -23.45
N ARG A 404 -0.61 -8.43 -24.59
CA ARG A 404 0.42 -8.09 -25.57
C ARG A 404 1.51 -7.12 -25.04
N ILE A 405 1.26 -6.34 -23.98
CA ILE A 405 2.28 -5.50 -23.30
C ILE A 405 3.16 -6.34 -22.35
N SER A 406 2.61 -7.40 -21.77
CA SER A 406 3.32 -8.35 -20.89
C SER A 406 2.99 -9.79 -21.32
N PRO A 407 3.58 -10.30 -22.42
CA PRO A 407 3.18 -11.55 -23.04
C PRO A 407 3.84 -12.78 -22.42
N PHE A 408 4.41 -12.65 -21.22
CA PHE A 408 5.21 -13.68 -20.58
C PHE A 408 4.49 -14.25 -19.38
N GLU A 409 4.60 -15.56 -19.24
CA GLU A 409 4.08 -16.27 -18.10
C GLU A 409 5.07 -16.31 -16.95
N GLN A 410 4.54 -16.40 -15.74
CA GLN A 410 5.36 -16.72 -14.59
C GLN A 410 5.91 -18.16 -14.71
N ASN A 411 7.06 -18.42 -14.09
CA ASN A 411 7.61 -19.78 -14.02
C ASN A 411 7.19 -20.41 -12.70
N ILE A 412 6.61 -21.62 -12.75
CA ILE A 412 6.39 -22.44 -11.56
C ILE A 412 7.74 -22.85 -10.97
N ALA A 413 7.82 -22.96 -9.64
CA ALA A 413 9.03 -23.44 -8.97
C ALA A 413 9.53 -24.75 -9.63
N ASN A 414 10.86 -24.84 -9.82
CA ASN A 414 11.50 -25.99 -10.44
C ASN A 414 10.99 -27.29 -9.79
N PRO A 415 10.57 -28.31 -10.56
CA PRO A 415 10.15 -29.60 -9.99
C PRO A 415 11.17 -30.27 -9.06
N ALA A 416 12.46 -29.92 -9.15
CA ALA A 416 13.48 -30.35 -8.20
C ALA A 416 13.34 -29.71 -6.81
N ILE A 417 12.78 -28.50 -6.71
CA ILE A 417 12.53 -27.75 -5.46
C ILE A 417 11.10 -28.00 -4.97
N ALA A 418 10.13 -28.03 -5.88
CA ALA A 418 8.71 -28.23 -5.58
C ALA A 418 8.13 -29.42 -6.36
N PRO A 419 8.55 -30.66 -6.07
CA PRO A 419 8.12 -31.85 -6.82
C PRO A 419 6.60 -32.07 -6.80
N TYR A 420 5.92 -31.61 -5.75
CA TYR A 420 4.46 -31.65 -5.63
C TYR A 420 3.72 -30.78 -6.68
N ASN A 421 4.41 -29.83 -7.31
CA ASN A 421 3.86 -28.98 -8.38
C ASN A 421 4.27 -29.45 -9.80
N ALA A 422 4.91 -30.61 -9.96
CA ALA A 422 5.43 -31.08 -11.26
C ALA A 422 4.36 -31.25 -12.37
N GLY A 423 3.08 -31.40 -12.00
CA GLY A 423 1.96 -31.51 -12.95
C GLY A 423 1.28 -30.18 -13.30
N CYS A 424 1.65 -29.08 -12.63
CA CYS A 424 1.05 -27.77 -12.83
C CYS A 424 1.53 -27.13 -14.13
N ARG A 425 0.60 -26.53 -14.89
CA ARG A 425 0.84 -25.94 -16.20
C ARG A 425 -0.28 -24.96 -16.56
N ASN A 426 0.00 -24.01 -17.46
CA ASN A 426 -1.02 -23.16 -18.06
C ASN A 426 -1.88 -24.00 -19.03
N GLU A 427 -3.21 -23.87 -18.92
CA GLU A 427 -4.22 -24.56 -19.73
C GLU A 427 -4.94 -23.61 -20.72
N ILE A 428 -4.69 -22.31 -20.65
CA ILE A 428 -5.35 -21.26 -21.43
C ILE A 428 -4.33 -20.63 -22.41
N PRO A 429 -4.66 -20.45 -23.71
CA PRO A 429 -3.73 -19.84 -24.66
C PRO A 429 -3.47 -18.35 -24.41
N ASP A 430 -2.21 -17.94 -24.52
CA ASP A 430 -1.77 -16.55 -24.42
C ASP A 430 -1.98 -15.74 -25.73
N PRO A 431 -2.21 -14.41 -25.66
CA PRO A 431 -2.49 -13.67 -24.45
C PRO A 431 -3.92 -13.86 -23.94
N GLU A 432 -4.13 -13.94 -22.62
CA GLU A 432 -5.49 -14.13 -22.08
C GLU A 432 -6.29 -12.83 -22.00
N LEU A 433 -5.61 -11.69 -21.84
CA LEU A 433 -6.26 -10.38 -21.76
C LEU A 433 -6.02 -9.53 -23.01
N PRO A 434 -7.06 -8.87 -23.55
CA PRO A 434 -6.89 -7.86 -24.59
C PRO A 434 -6.25 -6.60 -24.02
N VAL A 435 -5.61 -5.80 -24.88
CA VAL A 435 -4.91 -4.57 -24.44
C VAL A 435 -5.84 -3.45 -23.97
N SER A 436 -7.14 -3.55 -24.26
CA SER A 436 -8.14 -2.67 -23.67
C SER A 436 -8.13 -2.73 -22.13
N ARG A 437 -7.94 -3.92 -21.54
CA ARG A 437 -7.99 -4.14 -20.08
C ARG A 437 -6.99 -3.29 -19.30
N PRO A 438 -5.68 -3.32 -19.57
CA PRO A 438 -4.72 -2.48 -18.84
C PRO A 438 -4.93 -0.97 -19.07
N PHE A 439 -5.45 -0.55 -20.22
CA PHE A 439 -5.82 0.86 -20.45
C PHE A 439 -7.04 1.28 -19.66
N SER A 440 -8.09 0.46 -19.62
CA SER A 440 -9.31 0.74 -18.87
C SER A 440 -9.06 0.73 -17.36
N GLU A 441 -8.25 -0.21 -16.86
CA GLU A 441 -7.81 -0.21 -15.45
C GLU A 441 -7.00 1.03 -15.10
N ARG A 442 -6.13 1.49 -16.02
CA ARG A 442 -5.39 2.75 -15.86
C ARG A 442 -6.32 3.94 -15.74
N ASN A 443 -7.34 4.04 -16.59
CA ASN A 443 -8.31 5.13 -16.54
C ASN A 443 -9.12 5.10 -15.25
N PHE A 444 -9.59 3.91 -14.84
CA PHE A 444 -10.25 3.74 -13.56
C PHE A 444 -9.35 4.22 -12.41
N ILE A 445 -8.09 3.76 -12.30
CA ILE A 445 -7.17 4.18 -11.24
C ILE A 445 -6.85 5.69 -11.31
N ARG A 446 -6.74 6.27 -12.51
CA ARG A 446 -6.55 7.72 -12.69
C ARG A 446 -7.72 8.53 -12.17
N SER A 447 -8.94 8.02 -12.35
CA SER A 447 -10.18 8.69 -11.99
C SER A 447 -10.49 8.68 -10.50
N LEU A 448 -9.89 7.75 -9.74
CA LEU A 448 -10.12 7.59 -8.29
C LEU A 448 -9.73 8.86 -7.53
N ALA A 449 -10.75 9.58 -7.06
CA ALA A 449 -10.60 10.86 -6.40
C ALA A 449 -10.36 10.69 -4.89
N PRO A 450 -9.65 11.63 -4.25
CA PRO A 450 -9.54 11.65 -2.80
C PRO A 450 -10.90 11.87 -2.13
N PRO A 451 -11.16 11.23 -0.96
CA PRO A 451 -12.30 11.59 -0.14
C PRO A 451 -12.15 13.03 0.38
N GLU A 452 -13.27 13.65 0.69
CA GLU A 452 -13.29 14.93 1.38
C GLU A 452 -12.70 14.79 2.80
N PHE A 453 -12.13 15.89 3.31
CA PHE A 453 -11.68 15.95 4.69
C PHE A 453 -12.83 15.70 5.68
N GLY A 454 -12.47 15.22 6.85
CA GLY A 454 -13.41 15.07 7.95
C GLY A 454 -14.06 16.40 8.36
N ARG A 455 -15.24 16.31 8.97
CA ARG A 455 -16.09 17.46 9.31
C ARG A 455 -15.40 18.48 10.21
N ASN A 456 -14.54 18.03 11.12
CA ASN A 456 -13.90 18.89 12.11
C ASN A 456 -12.78 19.69 11.44
N LEU A 457 -11.98 19.03 10.58
CA LEU A 457 -10.97 19.72 9.79
C LEU A 457 -11.62 20.71 8.80
N LEU A 458 -12.70 20.32 8.11
CA LEU A 458 -13.43 21.24 7.23
C LEU A 458 -13.93 22.48 7.97
N ALA A 459 -14.43 22.34 9.20
CA ALA A 459 -14.88 23.46 10.00
C ALA A 459 -13.73 24.45 10.28
N VAL A 460 -12.53 23.95 10.59
CA VAL A 460 -11.31 24.76 10.76
C VAL A 460 -10.96 25.47 9.45
N LEU A 461 -10.85 24.72 8.34
CA LEU A 461 -10.36 25.27 7.07
C LEU A 461 -11.34 26.26 6.43
N ARG A 462 -12.65 26.13 6.67
CA ARG A 462 -13.65 27.07 6.16
C ARG A 462 -13.77 28.34 6.99
N ALA A 463 -13.24 28.36 8.22
CA ALA A 463 -13.25 29.55 9.06
C ALA A 463 -12.61 30.77 8.36
N LYS A 464 -13.06 31.97 8.74
CA LYS A 464 -12.52 33.23 8.18
C LYS A 464 -11.00 33.33 8.40
N ASP A 465 -10.57 32.92 9.58
CA ASP A 465 -9.17 32.78 9.95
C ASP A 465 -8.97 31.37 10.54
N PRO A 466 -8.39 30.43 9.77
CA PRO A 466 -8.18 29.05 10.22
C PRO A 466 -7.03 28.93 11.24
N SER A 467 -6.18 29.96 11.38
CA SER A 467 -5.09 29.98 12.36
C SER A 467 -5.53 30.44 13.75
N ARG A 468 -6.62 31.21 13.83
CA ARG A 468 -7.15 31.72 15.09
C ARG A 468 -7.60 30.57 16.00
N PRO A 469 -7.10 30.47 17.24
CA PRO A 469 -7.48 29.40 18.15
C PRO A 469 -9.00 29.32 18.34
N LEU A 470 -9.55 28.13 18.16
CA LEU A 470 -10.95 27.85 18.43
C LEU A 470 -11.19 27.73 19.95
N PRO A 471 -12.24 28.36 20.50
CA PRO A 471 -12.51 28.31 21.93
C PRO A 471 -13.06 26.95 22.38
N GLY A 472 -12.67 26.54 23.59
CA GLY A 472 -13.15 25.33 24.25
C GLY A 472 -12.44 24.05 23.79
N ASN A 473 -12.75 22.93 24.45
CA ASN A 473 -12.15 21.61 24.18
C ASN A 473 -13.00 20.79 23.19
N ASN A 474 -13.54 21.42 22.15
CA ASN A 474 -14.37 20.74 21.16
C ASN A 474 -13.50 19.97 20.12
N PRO A 475 -14.08 19.01 19.37
CA PRO A 475 -13.32 18.20 18.41
C PRO A 475 -12.57 19.00 17.33
N ALA A 476 -13.14 20.10 16.82
CA ALA A 476 -12.48 20.95 15.83
C ALA A 476 -11.28 21.71 16.42
N ALA A 477 -11.36 22.17 17.68
CA ALA A 477 -10.23 22.78 18.37
C ALA A 477 -9.08 21.77 18.59
N ARG A 478 -9.41 20.50 18.91
CA ARG A 478 -8.42 19.42 19.00
C ARG A 478 -7.74 19.13 17.66
N VAL A 479 -8.51 19.08 16.56
CA VAL A 479 -7.99 18.87 15.21
C VAL A 479 -7.11 20.04 14.77
N GLN A 480 -7.52 21.29 15.04
CA GLN A 480 -6.72 22.48 14.78
C GLN A 480 -5.37 22.40 15.50
N ARG A 481 -5.40 22.07 16.80
CA ARG A 481 -4.21 21.89 17.62
C ARG A 481 -3.32 20.78 17.08
N GLY A 482 -3.90 19.65 16.69
CA GLY A 482 -3.21 18.54 16.05
C GLY A 482 -2.49 18.94 14.77
N ALA A 483 -3.17 19.67 13.88
CA ALA A 483 -2.59 20.18 12.65
C ALA A 483 -1.41 21.13 12.91
N GLN A 484 -1.53 22.02 13.89
CA GLN A 484 -0.46 22.95 14.28
C GLN A 484 0.74 22.24 14.92
N LEU A 485 0.49 21.23 15.77
CA LEU A 485 1.55 20.38 16.32
C LEU A 485 2.22 19.54 15.24
N PHE A 486 1.46 19.10 14.24
CA PHE A 486 1.96 18.48 13.02
C PHE A 486 2.67 19.48 12.09
N GLY A 487 2.69 20.79 12.39
CA GLY A 487 3.44 21.77 11.59
C GLY A 487 2.70 22.33 10.38
N ILE A 488 1.38 22.09 10.26
CA ILE A 488 0.56 22.63 9.17
C ILE A 488 0.32 24.13 9.35
N ASP A 489 0.71 24.93 8.36
CA ASP A 489 0.19 26.28 8.18
C ASP A 489 -1.25 26.20 7.68
N LEU A 490 -2.19 26.42 8.60
CA LEU A 490 -3.62 26.30 8.34
C LEU A 490 -4.15 27.33 7.34
N VAL A 491 -3.49 28.48 7.16
CA VAL A 491 -3.88 29.50 6.20
C VAL A 491 -3.48 29.07 4.79
N ALA A 492 -2.21 28.72 4.60
CA ALA A 492 -1.72 28.18 3.32
C ALA A 492 -2.50 26.92 2.92
N PHE A 493 -2.73 26.02 3.88
CA PHE A 493 -3.48 24.80 3.65
C PHE A 493 -4.94 25.09 3.27
N SER A 494 -5.63 25.99 3.99
CA SER A 494 -6.99 26.42 3.63
C SER A 494 -7.07 27.04 2.24
N ASN A 495 -6.17 27.97 1.92
CA ASN A 495 -6.12 28.66 0.62
C ASN A 495 -5.99 27.68 -0.55
N ARG A 496 -5.19 26.62 -0.39
CA ARG A 496 -4.88 25.65 -1.44
C ARG A 496 -5.88 24.50 -1.53
N MET A 497 -6.51 24.14 -0.41
CA MET A 497 -7.39 22.97 -0.31
C MET A 497 -8.88 23.29 -0.41
N ILE A 498 -9.30 24.53 -0.15
CA ILE A 498 -10.71 24.92 -0.13
C ILE A 498 -11.01 25.80 -1.35
N ALA A 499 -11.98 25.37 -2.15
CA ALA A 499 -12.45 26.13 -3.31
C ALA A 499 -12.84 27.56 -2.92
N GLY A 500 -12.30 28.55 -3.67
CA GLY A 500 -12.59 29.97 -3.47
C GLY A 500 -11.83 30.66 -2.33
N LYS A 501 -11.00 29.96 -1.55
CA LYS A 501 -10.16 30.59 -0.51
C LYS A 501 -8.87 31.20 -1.07
N MET A 502 -8.30 30.61 -2.13
CA MET A 502 -7.08 31.13 -2.76
C MET A 502 -7.28 32.57 -3.26
N PRO A 503 -6.46 33.55 -2.83
CA PRO A 503 -6.55 34.91 -3.35
C PRO A 503 -6.17 34.97 -4.85
N ARG A 504 -6.72 35.94 -5.59
CA ARG A 504 -6.49 36.08 -7.06
C ARG A 504 -5.02 36.22 -7.45
N GLY A 505 -4.19 36.81 -6.58
CA GLY A 505 -2.75 36.98 -6.81
C GLY A 505 -1.87 35.87 -6.24
N GLY A 506 -2.47 34.78 -5.75
CA GLY A 506 -1.78 33.81 -4.91
C GLY A 506 -1.84 34.19 -3.43
N ASP A 507 -1.35 33.31 -2.56
CA ASP A 507 -1.24 33.55 -1.11
C ASP A 507 0.03 34.33 -0.76
N GLY A 508 0.92 34.57 -1.74
CA GLY A 508 2.22 35.22 -1.54
C GLY A 508 3.23 34.35 -0.81
N LEU A 509 2.86 33.10 -0.49
CA LEU A 509 3.69 32.15 0.22
C LEU A 509 4.36 31.20 -0.78
N ASP A 510 5.52 30.63 -0.42
CA ASP A 510 6.18 29.66 -1.30
C ASP A 510 5.37 28.35 -1.42
N THR A 511 5.68 27.52 -2.41
CA THR A 511 4.95 26.28 -2.68
C THR A 511 4.95 25.29 -1.52
N ASN A 512 5.90 25.40 -0.60
CA ASN A 512 6.06 24.56 0.58
C ASN A 512 5.52 25.23 1.86
N ALA A 513 4.84 26.37 1.75
CA ALA A 513 4.37 27.14 2.91
C ALA A 513 3.45 26.41 3.87
N ILE A 514 2.72 25.40 3.39
CA ILE A 514 1.95 24.49 4.26
C ILE A 514 2.84 23.88 5.36
N ASN A 515 4.14 23.69 5.07
CA ASN A 515 5.14 23.15 5.97
C ASN A 515 6.33 24.13 6.18
N GLN A 516 6.16 25.44 5.94
CA GLN A 516 7.30 26.38 5.95
C GLN A 516 8.03 26.43 7.30
N SER A 517 7.30 26.23 8.39
CA SER A 517 7.86 26.13 9.74
C SER A 517 8.49 24.76 10.06
N ASP A 518 8.50 23.84 9.09
CA ASP A 518 8.75 22.41 9.28
C ASP A 518 9.76 21.80 8.29
N ARG A 519 10.53 22.61 7.54
CA ARG A 519 11.83 22.15 6.96
C ARG A 519 12.84 21.68 8.03
N MET A 520 12.42 21.73 9.30
CA MET A 520 13.10 21.32 10.51
C MET A 520 13.53 19.84 10.50
N VAL A 521 13.06 18.97 9.61
CA VAL A 521 13.47 17.56 9.55
C VAL A 521 13.78 17.15 8.11
N GLY A 522 14.86 16.39 7.91
CA GLY A 522 15.37 15.92 6.62
C GLY A 522 14.34 15.22 5.71
N CYS A 523 13.27 14.69 6.30
CA CYS A 523 12.21 14.02 5.55
C CYS A 523 11.10 15.00 5.08
N VAL A 524 10.83 16.11 5.77
CA VAL A 524 9.71 17.02 5.45
C VAL A 524 9.93 17.75 4.11
N SER A 525 11.18 17.97 3.71
CA SER A 525 11.56 18.60 2.44
C SER A 525 11.05 17.84 1.20
N CYS A 526 10.91 16.52 1.30
CA CYS A 526 10.41 15.64 0.23
C CYS A 526 8.98 15.13 0.48
N HIS A 527 8.46 15.18 1.72
CA HIS A 527 7.16 14.63 2.11
C HIS A 527 6.14 15.70 2.49
N ILE A 528 5.94 16.65 1.57
CA ILE A 528 4.95 17.71 1.75
C ILE A 528 3.52 17.16 1.61
N PRO A 529 2.57 17.63 2.45
CA PRO A 529 1.18 17.16 2.49
C PRO A 529 0.39 17.50 1.24
N VAL A 530 0.87 18.46 0.44
CA VAL A 530 0.20 18.93 -0.76
C VAL A 530 1.23 19.12 -1.86
N GLN A 531 0.98 18.49 -3.00
CA GLN A 531 1.75 18.74 -4.22
C GLN A 531 0.96 19.58 -5.21
N ARG A 532 1.68 20.17 -6.15
CA ARG A 532 1.10 20.72 -7.37
C ARG A 532 1.19 19.71 -8.50
N THR A 533 0.16 19.64 -9.33
CA THR A 533 0.19 18.85 -10.56
C THR A 533 0.48 19.75 -11.77
N GLY A 534 1.16 19.18 -12.76
CA GLY A 534 1.38 19.74 -14.09
C GLY A 534 0.23 19.42 -15.04
N GLN A 535 0.54 19.33 -16.32
CA GLN A 535 -0.39 18.79 -17.31
C GLN A 535 -0.51 17.27 -17.17
N SER A 536 -1.72 16.76 -17.01
CA SER A 536 -1.95 15.33 -16.84
C SER A 536 -1.48 14.54 -18.08
N PRO A 537 -0.78 13.41 -17.87
CA PRO A 537 -0.44 12.47 -18.94
C PRO A 537 -1.65 11.80 -19.63
N ALA A 538 -2.86 11.96 -19.10
CA ALA A 538 -4.10 11.53 -19.76
C ALA A 538 -4.38 12.29 -21.07
N VAL A 539 -3.68 13.39 -21.34
CA VAL A 539 -3.82 14.16 -22.59
C VAL A 539 -3.56 13.27 -23.80
N GLY A 540 -4.53 13.24 -24.72
CA GLY A 540 -4.46 12.49 -25.97
C GLY A 540 -4.59 10.97 -25.80
N ASP A 541 -5.08 10.48 -24.66
CA ASP A 541 -5.37 9.06 -24.47
C ASP A 541 -6.69 8.71 -25.20
N PRO A 542 -6.65 7.91 -26.28
CA PRO A 542 -7.84 7.60 -27.07
C PRO A 542 -8.86 6.73 -26.31
N SER A 543 -8.43 6.04 -25.25
CA SER A 543 -9.31 5.17 -24.46
C SER A 543 -10.33 5.94 -23.61
N LEU A 544 -10.10 7.23 -23.36
CA LEU A 544 -11.01 8.11 -22.59
C LEU A 544 -12.16 8.68 -23.43
N GLY A 545 -12.11 8.56 -24.76
CA GLY A 545 -13.17 9.02 -25.66
C GLY A 545 -13.26 10.56 -25.80
N PRO A 546 -14.37 11.07 -26.37
CA PRO A 546 -14.48 12.48 -26.78
C PRO A 546 -14.48 13.48 -25.62
N ASP A 547 -14.92 13.06 -24.43
CA ASP A 547 -15.00 13.91 -23.24
C ASP A 547 -13.80 13.76 -22.29
N ALA A 548 -12.68 13.22 -22.79
CA ALA A 548 -11.43 13.01 -22.05
C ALA A 548 -10.93 14.28 -21.32
N GLN A 549 -11.28 15.46 -21.84
CA GLN A 549 -10.91 16.74 -21.24
C GLN A 549 -11.38 16.87 -19.78
N ALA A 550 -12.50 16.25 -19.40
CA ALA A 550 -12.98 16.29 -18.01
C ALA A 550 -11.99 15.65 -17.02
N LEU A 551 -11.46 14.47 -17.35
CA LEU A 551 -10.44 13.80 -16.52
C LEU A 551 -9.12 14.55 -16.55
N ILE A 552 -8.71 15.06 -17.72
CA ILE A 552 -7.51 15.89 -17.86
C ILE A 552 -7.62 17.12 -16.96
N ASP A 553 -8.76 17.80 -16.93
CA ASP A 553 -8.99 18.98 -16.11
C ASP A 553 -9.07 18.64 -14.62
N ALA A 554 -9.61 17.48 -14.25
CA ALA A 554 -9.64 16.97 -12.88
C ALA A 554 -8.23 16.74 -12.32
N LEU A 555 -7.30 16.27 -13.16
CA LEU A 555 -5.94 15.93 -12.77
C LEU A 555 -4.93 17.08 -12.94
N SER A 556 -5.11 17.94 -13.94
CA SER A 556 -4.12 18.96 -14.30
C SER A 556 -4.22 20.22 -13.46
N TYR A 557 -3.06 20.80 -13.14
CA TYR A 557 -2.94 22.09 -12.47
C TYR A 557 -3.74 22.15 -11.15
N ARG A 558 -3.55 21.14 -10.30
CA ARG A 558 -4.22 21.00 -9.00
C ARG A 558 -3.26 21.17 -7.84
N TRP A 559 -3.75 21.75 -6.75
CA TRP A 559 -3.22 21.50 -5.42
C TRP A 559 -3.88 20.22 -4.90
N ALA A 560 -3.08 19.17 -4.79
CA ALA A 560 -3.56 17.84 -4.42
C ALA A 560 -2.93 17.42 -3.07
N PRO A 561 -3.74 17.12 -2.04
CA PRO A 561 -3.29 16.28 -0.95
C PRO A 561 -3.18 14.88 -1.54
N ILE A 562 -1.97 14.37 -1.62
CA ILE A 562 -1.78 13.04 -2.18
C ILE A 562 -1.27 12.17 -1.07
N PHE A 563 -1.85 10.97 -0.94
CA PHE A 563 -1.42 9.95 0.00
C PHE A 563 -0.74 8.86 -0.84
N SER A 564 0.49 8.50 -0.53
CA SER A 564 1.11 7.32 -1.13
C SER A 564 1.74 6.43 -0.07
N ASP A 565 1.45 5.14 -0.16
CA ASP A 565 2.11 4.08 0.60
C ASP A 565 3.52 3.86 0.03
N ILE A 566 4.56 4.48 0.58
CA ILE A 566 5.96 4.22 0.20
C ILE A 566 6.87 4.31 1.42
N ASN A 567 7.67 3.28 1.80
CA ASN A 567 8.61 3.47 2.92
C ASN A 567 9.54 4.67 2.63
N ILE A 568 9.37 5.72 3.44
CA ILE A 568 9.91 7.06 3.20
C ILE A 568 11.40 7.16 3.52
N HIS A 569 11.90 6.26 4.37
CA HIS A 569 13.18 6.40 5.04
C HIS A 569 13.70 5.02 5.49
N ARG A 570 14.95 4.97 5.96
CA ARG A 570 15.48 3.79 6.65
C ARG A 570 14.67 3.54 7.91
N GLY A 571 13.88 2.46 7.97
CA GLY A 571 13.28 2.07 9.24
C GLY A 571 14.28 1.33 10.13
N PRO A 572 13.86 0.98 11.35
CA PRO A 572 14.77 0.36 12.32
C PRO A 572 15.20 -1.04 11.87
N VAL A 573 16.37 -1.46 12.33
CA VAL A 573 17.02 -2.72 11.98
C VAL A 573 17.21 -3.58 13.24
N ILE A 574 16.59 -4.74 13.27
CA ILE A 574 16.91 -5.81 14.22
C ILE A 574 17.58 -6.94 13.43
N ASP A 575 18.90 -7.02 13.45
CA ASP A 575 19.68 -7.87 12.53
C ASP A 575 19.23 -9.34 12.51
N VAL A 576 18.91 -9.89 13.69
CA VAL A 576 18.48 -11.28 13.85
C VAL A 576 17.14 -11.60 13.18
N GLU A 577 16.24 -10.61 13.11
CA GLU A 577 14.97 -10.71 12.39
C GLU A 577 15.14 -10.37 10.90
N ARG A 578 16.04 -9.42 10.56
CA ARG A 578 16.23 -8.90 9.20
C ARG A 578 16.98 -9.86 8.29
N ASN A 579 17.96 -10.57 8.83
CA ASN A 579 18.79 -11.52 8.10
C ASN A 579 18.31 -12.97 8.26
N SER A 580 17.15 -13.18 8.89
CA SER A 580 16.57 -14.52 9.00
C SER A 580 16.13 -15.01 7.63
N PRO A 581 16.43 -16.28 7.26
CA PRO A 581 16.07 -16.80 5.94
C PRO A 581 14.58 -17.10 5.79
N ILE A 582 13.80 -17.03 6.87
CA ILE A 582 12.33 -17.08 6.83
C ILE A 582 11.77 -16.08 7.84
N PRO A 583 10.52 -15.59 7.68
CA PRO A 583 9.98 -14.59 8.59
C PRO A 583 9.74 -15.20 9.96
N ARG A 584 9.77 -14.36 11.00
CA ARG A 584 9.36 -14.79 12.34
C ARG A 584 7.88 -15.22 12.31
N ASP A 585 7.55 -16.39 12.86
CA ASP A 585 6.15 -16.79 13.02
C ASP A 585 5.43 -15.87 14.03
N PRO A 586 4.08 -15.78 13.99
CA PRO A 586 3.32 -15.01 14.95
C PRO A 586 3.58 -15.51 16.38
N PHE A 587 3.97 -14.61 17.29
CA PHE A 587 4.06 -14.91 18.72
C PHE A 587 3.13 -13.99 19.52
N LEU A 588 2.61 -14.54 20.61
CA LEU A 588 1.58 -13.91 21.44
C LEU A 588 2.19 -13.27 22.69
N VAL A 589 1.72 -12.07 23.03
CA VAL A 589 2.12 -11.33 24.24
C VAL A 589 0.88 -10.88 25.00
N SER A 590 0.86 -11.11 26.32
CA SER A 590 -0.19 -10.60 27.22
C SER A 590 0.00 -9.11 27.48
N ARG A 591 -0.98 -8.27 27.14
CA ARG A 591 -0.92 -6.81 27.24
C ARG A 591 -2.15 -6.23 27.92
N ALA A 592 -1.93 -5.26 28.81
CA ALA A 592 -3.00 -4.49 29.45
C ALA A 592 -3.56 -3.42 28.48
N ASP A 593 -4.88 -3.32 28.40
CA ASP A 593 -5.60 -2.32 27.61
C ASP A 593 -5.74 -1.02 28.39
N VAL A 594 -4.71 -0.18 28.35
CA VAL A 594 -4.66 1.09 29.08
C VAL A 594 -5.52 2.20 28.46
N PHE A 595 -6.00 1.98 27.24
CA PHE A 595 -6.79 2.95 26.46
C PHE A 595 -8.30 2.61 26.47
N GLY A 596 -8.66 1.37 26.77
CA GLY A 596 -10.03 0.91 26.90
C GLY A 596 -10.83 1.62 28.01
N GLN A 597 -12.16 1.63 27.85
CA GLN A 597 -13.07 2.08 28.91
C GLN A 597 -12.89 1.17 30.13
N ARG A 598 -12.41 1.71 31.26
CA ARG A 598 -12.30 0.99 32.53
C ARG A 598 -13.69 0.44 32.91
N PRO A 599 -13.94 -0.88 32.85
CA PRO A 599 -15.14 -1.44 33.46
C PRO A 599 -15.01 -1.17 34.97
N SER A 600 -16.08 -0.69 35.59
CA SER A 600 -16.13 -0.27 37.01
C SER A 600 -15.16 -1.03 37.93
N GLY A 601 -14.04 -0.40 38.30
CA GLY A 601 -13.00 -1.00 39.15
C GLY A 601 -11.57 -0.55 38.79
N ASN A 602 -10.61 -0.95 39.63
CA ASN A 602 -9.16 -0.71 39.43
C ASN A 602 -8.49 -1.72 38.48
N ASN A 603 -9.24 -2.66 37.88
CA ASN A 603 -8.69 -3.72 37.04
C ASN A 603 -8.67 -3.30 35.57
N VAL A 604 -7.47 -3.20 34.99
CA VAL A 604 -7.26 -3.00 33.55
C VAL A 604 -7.48 -4.33 32.84
N ALA A 605 -8.26 -4.33 31.75
CA ALA A 605 -8.46 -5.54 30.95
C ALA A 605 -7.14 -5.98 30.29
N THR A 606 -6.95 -7.29 30.10
CA THR A 606 -5.74 -7.85 29.49
C THR A 606 -6.11 -8.68 28.26
N PHE A 607 -5.35 -8.54 27.18
CA PHE A 607 -5.51 -9.27 25.93
C PHE A 607 -4.25 -10.06 25.59
N MET A 608 -4.41 -11.24 25.00
CA MET A 608 -3.33 -11.85 24.23
C MET A 608 -3.25 -11.17 22.89
N THR A 609 -2.09 -10.62 22.54
CA THR A 609 -1.91 -9.81 21.33
C THR A 609 -0.89 -10.42 20.38
N TYR A 610 -1.10 -10.27 19.07
CA TYR A 610 -0.07 -10.57 18.07
C TYR A 610 0.99 -9.47 18.09
N ASP A 611 2.22 -9.82 18.45
CA ASP A 611 3.30 -8.84 18.53
C ASP A 611 3.72 -8.33 17.15
N LEU A 612 3.61 -7.02 16.96
CA LEU A 612 4.04 -6.33 15.75
C LEU A 612 5.58 -6.33 15.67
N MET A 613 6.13 -6.92 14.61
CA MET A 613 7.58 -6.87 14.37
C MET A 613 8.04 -5.43 14.12
N ARG A 614 9.32 -5.16 14.32
CA ARG A 614 9.86 -3.80 14.18
C ARG A 614 10.66 -3.61 12.91
N ASN A 615 11.14 -4.69 12.30
CA ASN A 615 11.80 -4.67 10.99
C ASN A 615 10.86 -4.41 9.80
N PHE A 616 9.78 -3.70 10.02
CA PHE A 616 8.76 -3.50 9.03
C PHE A 616 9.19 -2.55 7.88
N ALA A 617 10.25 -1.76 8.03
CA ALA A 617 10.88 -1.19 6.84
C ALA A 617 11.68 -2.26 6.08
N SER A 618 11.05 -2.80 5.04
CA SER A 618 11.74 -3.54 3.98
C SER A 618 12.93 -2.70 3.50
N ASP A 619 14.11 -3.32 3.36
CA ASP A 619 15.33 -2.77 2.74
C ASP A 619 15.70 -3.48 1.43
N SER A 620 15.19 -4.68 1.20
CA SER A 620 15.58 -5.59 0.13
C SER A 620 14.80 -5.47 -1.19
N PHE A 621 14.07 -4.39 -1.38
CA PHE A 621 13.26 -4.19 -2.60
C PHE A 621 14.07 -3.30 -3.54
N SER A 622 14.90 -3.96 -4.34
CA SER A 622 15.64 -3.39 -5.47
C SER A 622 15.24 -4.24 -6.66
N ASN A 623 14.90 -3.67 -7.81
CA ASN A 623 15.25 -4.36 -9.05
C ASN A 623 16.68 -3.93 -9.37
N VAL A 624 17.42 -4.67 -10.21
CA VAL A 624 18.81 -4.38 -10.65
C VAL A 624 18.97 -2.98 -11.30
N ARG A 625 17.86 -2.24 -11.37
CA ARG A 625 17.54 -1.17 -12.29
C ARG A 625 17.11 0.12 -11.56
N GLY A 626 16.50 0.04 -10.37
CA GLY A 626 16.22 1.18 -9.47
C GLY A 626 16.70 0.87 -8.05
N THR A 627 17.70 1.61 -7.56
CA THR A 627 18.30 1.39 -6.23
C THR A 627 17.64 2.26 -5.18
N ALA A 628 16.68 1.70 -4.44
CA ALA A 628 16.15 2.27 -3.21
C ALA A 628 16.78 1.58 -1.98
N THR A 629 18.08 1.73 -1.78
CA THR A 629 18.77 1.27 -0.55
C THR A 629 18.26 2.07 0.65
N GLY A 630 18.33 1.51 1.86
CA GLY A 630 17.76 2.14 3.06
C GLY A 630 18.29 3.56 3.35
N ASP A 631 19.49 3.88 2.87
CA ASP A 631 20.22 5.15 2.97
C ASP A 631 19.99 6.12 1.78
N ARG A 632 19.10 5.77 0.84
CA ARG A 632 18.72 6.62 -0.30
C ARG A 632 17.21 6.88 -0.27
N PHE A 633 16.83 8.16 -0.32
CA PHE A 633 15.43 8.57 -0.29
C PHE A 633 14.70 8.19 -1.58
N ARG A 634 13.41 7.92 -1.45
CA ARG A 634 12.56 7.51 -2.57
C ARG A 634 11.89 8.74 -3.16
N THR A 635 11.59 8.70 -4.45
CA THR A 635 10.67 9.65 -5.06
C THR A 635 9.38 9.74 -4.25
N PRO A 636 8.83 10.95 -4.10
CA PRO A 636 8.14 11.32 -2.88
C PRO A 636 6.81 10.59 -2.73
N PRO A 637 6.52 10.01 -1.56
CA PRO A 637 5.18 9.95 -1.00
C PRO A 637 4.85 11.27 -0.29
N LEU A 638 4.21 12.17 -1.00
CA LEU A 638 2.76 12.37 -0.89
C LEU A 638 2.17 12.02 0.48
N MET A 639 2.15 13.06 1.32
CA MET A 639 1.56 13.25 2.64
C MET A 639 1.92 12.22 3.70
N GLY A 640 2.78 12.66 4.63
CA GLY A 640 3.02 11.89 5.85
C GLY A 640 3.95 12.49 6.89
N ILE A 641 4.46 13.72 6.73
CA ILE A 641 5.45 14.22 7.70
C ILE A 641 5.05 15.59 8.19
N GLY A 642 5.03 15.67 9.51
CA GLY A 642 4.78 16.87 10.27
C GLY A 642 5.78 17.02 11.40
N ARG A 643 5.88 18.24 11.93
CA ARG A 643 6.87 18.70 12.91
C ARG A 643 7.09 17.80 14.11
N VAL A 644 5.99 17.23 14.60
CA VAL A 644 5.97 16.35 15.78
C VAL A 644 5.16 15.10 15.49
N GLY A 645 5.27 14.54 14.28
CA GLY A 645 4.59 13.31 13.90
C GLY A 645 5.44 12.52 12.91
N PRO A 646 5.57 11.20 13.07
CA PRO A 646 6.41 10.45 12.16
C PRO A 646 5.76 10.32 10.78
N PRO A 647 6.56 9.87 9.79
CA PRO A 647 6.03 9.24 8.59
C PRO A 647 4.88 8.28 8.92
N PHE A 648 3.97 8.04 7.98
CA PHE A 648 3.04 6.92 8.11
C PHE A 648 3.80 5.62 7.85
N MET A 649 3.42 4.52 8.51
CA MET A 649 3.97 3.21 8.15
C MET A 649 3.30 2.78 6.86
N HIS A 650 4.11 2.53 5.83
CA HIS A 650 3.66 2.35 4.45
C HIS A 650 3.49 0.90 4.02
N ASP A 651 3.61 -0.01 4.96
CA ASP A 651 3.51 -1.45 4.77
C ASP A 651 2.19 -2.02 5.30
N ALA A 652 1.34 -1.18 5.90
CA ALA A 652 0.01 -1.49 6.47
C ALA A 652 -0.09 -2.82 7.25
N ARG A 653 0.96 -3.15 8.02
CA ARG A 653 0.99 -4.32 8.91
C ARG A 653 0.43 -4.08 10.31
N VAL A 654 -0.17 -2.92 10.56
CA VAL A 654 -0.95 -2.72 11.80
C VAL A 654 -2.32 -3.37 11.59
N PHE A 655 -2.47 -4.56 12.17
CA PHE A 655 -3.69 -5.34 12.03
C PHE A 655 -4.81 -4.72 12.87
N LEU A 656 -5.90 -4.33 12.19
CA LEU A 656 -7.11 -3.83 12.82
C LEU A 656 -8.29 -4.46 12.10
N SER A 657 -9.00 -5.36 12.80
CA SER A 657 -10.09 -6.14 12.22
C SER A 657 -11.16 -6.40 13.26
N ILE A 658 -12.44 -6.26 12.89
CA ILE A 658 -13.56 -6.65 13.76
C ILE A 658 -13.50 -8.12 14.21
N LEU A 659 -12.72 -8.95 13.51
CA LEU A 659 -12.64 -10.39 13.78
C LEU A 659 -11.74 -10.74 14.97
N ASN A 660 -10.67 -9.95 15.17
CA ASN A 660 -9.69 -10.21 16.23
C ASN A 660 -9.57 -9.08 17.25
N ARG A 661 -10.16 -7.91 16.98
CA ARG A 661 -10.15 -6.74 17.87
C ARG A 661 -10.48 -7.07 19.33
N ASP A 662 -11.44 -7.97 19.52
CA ASP A 662 -12.00 -8.29 20.84
C ASP A 662 -11.51 -9.65 21.39
N THR A 663 -10.59 -10.33 20.67
CA THR A 663 -10.05 -11.65 21.05
C THR A 663 -8.52 -11.64 21.09
N THR A 664 -7.88 -11.54 19.92
CA THR A 664 -6.42 -11.53 19.73
C THR A 664 -5.97 -10.35 18.85
N PRO A 665 -6.13 -9.10 19.31
CA PRO A 665 -5.74 -7.92 18.53
C PRO A 665 -4.22 -7.84 18.30
N ALA A 666 -3.78 -6.98 17.39
CA ALA A 666 -2.35 -6.63 17.30
C ALA A 666 -1.91 -5.87 18.56
N GLY A 667 -0.61 -5.92 18.87
CA GLY A 667 -0.07 -5.19 20.01
C GLY A 667 1.40 -4.80 19.85
N THR A 668 1.77 -3.75 20.57
CA THR A 668 3.14 -3.21 20.68
C THR A 668 3.25 -2.39 21.97
N VAL A 669 4.16 -1.42 22.03
CA VAL A 669 4.29 -0.45 23.13
C VAL A 669 4.36 0.98 22.58
N THR A 670 4.02 1.95 23.42
CA THR A 670 4.09 3.39 23.10
C THR A 670 4.69 4.21 24.24
N THR A 671 5.28 5.35 23.92
CA THR A 671 5.95 6.25 24.87
C THR A 671 5.41 7.67 24.71
N ASN A 672 5.25 8.35 25.84
CA ASN A 672 4.95 9.79 25.91
C ASN A 672 5.82 10.43 27.00
N ARG A 673 5.64 11.73 27.25
CA ARG A 673 6.49 12.46 28.21
C ARG A 673 6.42 11.93 29.64
N ASP A 674 5.33 11.25 30.00
CA ASP A 674 5.02 10.85 31.37
C ASP A 674 5.20 9.35 31.61
N ALA A 675 5.24 8.54 30.55
CA ALA A 675 5.35 7.09 30.64
C ALA A 675 6.13 6.49 29.46
N THR A 676 6.98 5.51 29.78
CA THR A 676 7.87 4.83 28.83
C THR A 676 7.38 3.42 28.56
N ASN A 677 7.30 3.04 27.28
CA ASN A 677 6.92 1.72 26.81
C ASN A 677 5.63 1.18 27.48
N GLU A 678 4.56 1.98 27.50
CA GLU A 678 3.24 1.49 27.91
C GLU A 678 2.68 0.47 26.93
N PRO A 679 1.95 -0.55 27.41
CA PRO A 679 1.34 -1.53 26.52
C PRO A 679 0.33 -0.86 25.58
N LEU A 680 0.41 -1.18 24.29
CA LEU A 680 -0.53 -0.72 23.28
C LEU A 680 -1.24 -1.94 22.67
N VAL A 681 -2.56 -1.99 22.86
CA VAL A 681 -3.46 -2.97 22.25
C VAL A 681 -4.18 -2.26 21.10
N VAL A 682 -4.14 -2.83 19.89
CA VAL A 682 -4.70 -2.18 18.69
C VAL A 682 -6.14 -2.65 18.48
N ARG A 683 -7.10 -1.82 18.88
CA ARG A 683 -8.54 -2.11 18.79
C ARG A 683 -9.35 -1.07 18.04
N ASN A 684 -8.82 0.13 17.84
CA ASN A 684 -9.45 1.18 17.03
C ASN A 684 -8.43 1.88 16.11
N VAL A 685 -8.93 2.80 15.27
CA VAL A 685 -8.10 3.54 14.31
C VAL A 685 -7.07 4.42 15.02
N ASP A 686 -7.41 5.02 16.15
CA ASP A 686 -6.50 5.90 16.89
C ASP A 686 -5.29 5.09 17.43
N GLU A 687 -5.53 3.91 17.99
CA GLU A 687 -4.48 2.98 18.43
C GLU A 687 -3.67 2.41 17.25
N ALA A 688 -4.32 2.15 16.11
CA ALA A 688 -3.63 1.69 14.92
C ALA A 688 -2.68 2.78 14.36
N LEU A 689 -3.12 4.04 14.34
CA LEU A 689 -2.28 5.18 13.97
C LEU A 689 -1.13 5.36 14.98
N LEU A 690 -1.39 5.23 16.28
CA LEU A 690 -0.35 5.31 17.30
C LEU A 690 0.69 4.18 17.16
N ALA A 691 0.25 2.94 16.91
CA ALA A 691 1.14 1.82 16.67
C ALA A 691 1.99 2.04 15.41
N ALA A 692 1.37 2.50 14.32
CA ALA A 692 2.08 2.84 13.10
C ALA A 692 3.14 3.91 13.36
N ILE A 693 2.80 4.97 14.09
CA ILE A 693 3.74 6.01 14.52
C ILE A 693 4.94 5.39 15.24
N GLU A 694 4.73 4.64 16.32
CA GLU A 694 5.81 4.09 17.16
C GLU A 694 6.76 3.14 16.43
N LEU A 695 6.27 2.40 15.44
CA LEU A 695 7.06 1.41 14.73
C LEU A 695 8.11 2.05 13.79
N HIS A 696 8.04 3.36 13.52
CA HIS A 696 9.07 4.04 12.72
C HIS A 696 10.42 4.13 13.40
N ASP A 697 10.52 3.84 14.70
CA ASP A 697 11.80 3.72 15.39
C ASP A 697 11.79 2.52 16.35
N LEU A 698 12.96 2.16 16.88
CA LEU A 698 13.04 1.23 17.99
C LEU A 698 12.32 1.84 19.24
N PRO A 699 11.77 1.00 20.14
CA PRO A 699 11.26 1.43 21.43
C PRO A 699 12.24 2.34 22.17
N ALA A 700 11.68 3.13 23.08
CA ALA A 700 12.51 3.80 24.06
C ALA A 700 13.23 2.72 24.91
N PRO A 701 14.48 2.94 25.33
CA PRO A 701 15.09 2.15 26.38
C PRO A 701 14.23 2.25 27.65
N ASP A 702 14.19 1.18 28.45
CA ASP A 702 13.49 1.25 29.73
C ASP A 702 14.18 2.24 30.68
N ASP A 703 13.36 2.96 31.45
CA ASP A 703 13.78 4.00 32.38
C ASP A 703 12.90 4.02 33.65
N SER A 704 13.05 5.06 34.47
CA SER A 704 12.27 5.21 35.71
C SER A 704 10.76 5.42 35.49
N LYS A 705 10.33 5.71 34.26
CA LYS A 705 8.93 5.87 33.86
C LYS A 705 8.39 4.66 33.13
N THR A 706 9.17 3.58 33.02
CA THR A 706 8.73 2.35 32.35
C THR A 706 7.48 1.78 33.02
N SER A 707 6.47 1.50 32.19
CA SER A 707 5.23 0.90 32.64
C SER A 707 5.44 -0.47 33.28
N THR A 708 4.88 -0.67 34.46
CA THR A 708 4.85 -1.96 35.17
C THR A 708 3.61 -2.80 34.85
N LEU A 709 2.70 -2.28 34.02
CA LEU A 709 1.51 -3.00 33.59
C LEU A 709 1.89 -4.21 32.70
N PRO A 710 1.07 -5.28 32.69
CA PRO A 710 1.30 -6.43 31.83
C PRO A 710 1.56 -6.03 30.37
N GLY A 711 2.68 -6.49 29.82
CA GLY A 711 3.09 -6.22 28.45
C GLY A 711 3.62 -4.80 28.18
N GLY A 712 3.86 -4.00 29.22
CA GLY A 712 4.68 -2.79 29.18
C GLY A 712 6.18 -3.09 29.31
N GLY A 713 7.00 -2.07 29.14
CA GLY A 713 8.46 -2.18 29.08
C GLY A 713 8.98 -2.63 27.72
N CYS A 714 10.28 -2.88 27.63
CA CYS A 714 10.90 -3.33 26.40
C CYS A 714 10.26 -4.65 25.90
N PRO A 715 9.72 -4.71 24.67
CA PRO A 715 8.92 -5.84 24.18
C PRO A 715 9.82 -7.00 23.73
N VAL A 716 10.47 -7.62 24.71
CA VAL A 716 11.38 -8.74 24.51
C VAL A 716 10.60 -10.05 24.38
N PRO A 717 10.92 -10.90 23.37
CA PRO A 717 10.32 -12.22 23.25
C PRO A 717 10.54 -13.08 24.51
N PRO A 718 9.56 -13.89 24.92
CA PRO A 718 9.72 -14.83 26.02
C PRO A 718 10.96 -15.72 25.85
N GLY A 719 11.83 -15.77 26.86
CA GLY A 719 13.08 -16.54 26.80
C GLY A 719 14.15 -15.99 25.86
N GLY A 720 13.96 -14.79 25.29
CA GLY A 720 14.92 -14.13 24.40
C GLY A 720 15.04 -14.73 22.99
N LYS A 721 14.18 -15.71 22.65
CA LYS A 721 14.25 -16.42 21.37
C LYS A 721 12.87 -16.69 20.81
N VAL A 722 12.75 -16.74 19.48
CA VAL A 722 11.54 -17.18 18.77
C VAL A 722 11.91 -18.28 17.79
N VAL A 723 11.20 -19.40 17.85
CA VAL A 723 11.45 -20.55 16.96
C VAL A 723 10.48 -20.48 15.78
N ASN A 724 11.01 -20.40 14.56
CA ASN A 724 10.22 -20.68 13.37
C ASN A 724 10.13 -22.20 13.20
N LYS A 725 8.92 -22.71 12.89
CA LYS A 725 8.72 -24.16 12.80
C LYS A 725 9.40 -24.80 11.58
N LEU A 726 9.77 -24.05 10.55
CA LEU A 726 10.55 -24.52 9.41
C LEU A 726 12.06 -24.44 9.73
N GLY A 727 12.82 -25.43 9.30
CA GLY A 727 14.28 -25.41 9.38
C GLY A 727 14.95 -24.62 8.25
N TYR A 728 16.28 -24.54 8.30
CA TYR A 728 17.08 -23.98 7.20
C TYR A 728 16.90 -24.73 5.87
N ASP A 729 16.49 -26.00 5.95
CA ASP A 729 16.12 -26.89 4.85
C ASP A 729 14.65 -26.72 4.39
N GLY A 730 13.88 -25.81 4.98
CA GLY A 730 12.46 -25.61 4.68
C GLY A 730 11.53 -26.70 5.24
N SER A 731 12.03 -27.64 6.06
CA SER A 731 11.26 -28.79 6.55
C SER A 731 10.67 -28.59 7.95
N LEU A 732 9.40 -29.00 8.12
CA LEU A 732 8.72 -29.11 9.41
C LEU A 732 9.33 -30.17 10.33
N THR A 733 10.06 -31.14 9.79
CA THR A 733 10.79 -32.16 10.57
C THR A 733 12.27 -31.87 10.71
N SER A 734 12.74 -30.73 10.21
CA SER A 734 14.15 -30.35 10.31
C SER A 734 14.67 -30.46 11.73
N SER A 735 15.81 -31.12 11.89
CA SER A 735 16.59 -31.13 13.13
C SER A 735 17.29 -29.79 13.39
N ASP A 736 17.31 -28.89 12.40
CA ASP A 736 18.01 -27.62 12.40
C ASP A 736 17.03 -26.45 12.24
N LYS A 737 16.19 -26.26 13.28
CA LYS A 737 15.16 -25.23 13.33
C LYS A 737 15.76 -23.83 13.25
N ILE A 738 15.08 -22.94 12.53
CA ILE A 738 15.45 -21.53 12.52
C ILE A 738 14.99 -20.90 13.83
N VAL A 739 15.96 -20.47 14.62
CA VAL A 739 15.74 -19.77 15.88
C VAL A 739 16.19 -18.33 15.70
N VAL A 740 15.25 -17.40 15.80
CA VAL A 740 15.56 -15.97 15.94
C VAL A 740 16.00 -15.76 17.38
N ASP A 741 17.31 -15.82 17.61
CA ASP A 741 17.95 -15.67 18.91
C ASP A 741 18.44 -14.23 19.09
N TYR A 742 17.84 -13.49 20.00
CA TYR A 742 18.20 -12.09 20.28
C TYR A 742 19.39 -12.00 21.24
N GLY A 743 20.01 -13.14 21.60
CA GLY A 743 21.19 -13.24 22.44
C GLY A 743 20.88 -13.11 23.94
N PRO A 744 21.92 -13.06 24.79
CA PRO A 744 21.77 -13.03 26.25
C PRO A 744 21.20 -11.71 26.78
N ASN A 745 21.24 -10.63 25.99
CA ASN A 745 20.75 -9.30 26.37
C ASN A 745 19.77 -8.77 25.32
N PRO A 746 18.60 -9.41 25.14
CA PRO A 746 17.67 -9.08 24.06
C PRO A 746 17.10 -7.66 24.17
N GLN A 747 17.04 -7.08 25.36
CA GLN A 747 16.67 -5.67 25.58
C GLN A 747 17.64 -4.74 24.85
N ASN A 748 18.95 -5.04 24.90
CA ASN A 748 19.93 -4.22 24.21
C ASN A 748 19.79 -4.28 22.69
N VAL A 749 19.18 -5.34 22.14
CA VAL A 749 18.89 -5.49 20.70
C VAL A 749 17.60 -4.76 20.31
N ILE A 750 16.55 -4.90 21.13
CA ILE A 750 15.21 -4.40 20.79
C ILE A 750 15.01 -2.94 21.19
N CYS A 751 15.50 -2.53 22.36
CA CYS A 751 15.38 -1.18 22.91
C CYS A 751 16.76 -0.63 23.35
N PRO A 752 17.75 -0.59 22.46
CA PRO A 752 19.11 -0.16 22.79
C PRO A 752 19.12 1.25 23.39
N PRO A 753 19.94 1.51 24.44
CA PRO A 753 20.15 2.86 24.97
C PRO A 753 20.47 3.85 23.85
N TYR A 754 19.87 5.05 23.90
CA TYR A 754 19.96 6.02 22.80
C TYR A 754 21.40 6.33 22.36
N ASN A 755 22.35 6.38 23.30
CA ASN A 755 23.77 6.70 23.04
C ASN A 755 24.64 5.47 22.75
N SER A 756 24.07 4.27 22.65
CA SER A 756 24.83 3.05 22.37
C SER A 756 25.23 2.96 20.89
N PRO A 757 26.36 2.29 20.55
CA PRO A 757 26.73 2.04 19.16
C PRO A 757 25.62 1.36 18.35
N LEU A 758 24.87 0.43 18.99
CA LEU A 758 23.76 -0.25 18.35
C LEU A 758 22.62 0.72 18.01
N SER A 759 22.26 1.62 18.92
CA SER A 759 21.26 2.66 18.66
C SER A 759 21.67 3.58 17.50
N THR A 760 22.95 3.93 17.40
CA THR A 760 23.47 4.75 16.29
C THR A 760 23.31 4.06 14.94
N THR A 761 23.51 2.75 14.86
CA THR A 761 23.49 1.98 13.60
C THR A 761 22.10 1.47 13.20
N ASN A 762 21.27 1.11 14.19
CA ASN A 762 20.07 0.30 13.99
C ASN A 762 18.75 1.06 14.19
N ARG A 763 18.77 2.27 14.77
CA ARG A 763 17.59 3.14 14.79
C ARG A 763 17.29 3.69 13.40
N SER A 764 16.04 4.12 13.24
CA SER A 764 15.57 4.71 12.00
C SER A 764 16.08 6.15 11.79
N GLU A 765 16.11 6.60 10.54
CA GLU A 765 16.21 8.03 10.18
C GLU A 765 15.10 8.89 10.81
N ALA A 766 13.92 8.30 11.12
CA ALA A 766 12.82 9.00 11.78
C ALA A 766 12.98 9.15 13.31
N ARG A 767 14.08 8.65 13.91
CA ARG A 767 14.25 8.61 15.38
C ARG A 767 14.08 9.96 16.07
N GLU A 768 14.51 11.05 15.44
CA GLU A 768 14.42 12.40 16.02
C GLU A 768 12.97 12.90 16.04
N SER A 769 12.21 12.67 14.96
CA SER A 769 10.78 12.98 14.90
C SER A 769 10.00 12.15 15.91
N ILE A 770 10.34 10.86 16.05
CA ILE A 770 9.76 9.98 17.05
C ILE A 770 10.11 10.43 18.47
N ALA A 771 11.35 10.84 18.74
CA ALA A 771 11.74 11.37 20.04
C ALA A 771 10.93 12.63 20.43
N ARG A 772 10.64 13.51 19.47
CA ARG A 772 9.76 14.68 19.68
C ARG A 772 8.31 14.27 19.92
N PHE A 773 7.79 13.32 19.14
CA PHE A 773 6.46 12.78 19.39
C PHE A 773 6.35 12.14 20.79
N ARG A 774 7.39 11.42 21.23
CA ARG A 774 7.49 10.85 22.56
C ARG A 774 7.66 11.90 23.67
N SER A 775 8.12 13.12 23.38
CA SER A 775 8.22 14.20 24.36
C SER A 775 6.91 14.98 24.55
N LEU A 776 5.88 14.68 23.76
CA LEU A 776 4.55 15.25 23.91
C LEU A 776 3.77 14.65 25.07
N SER A 777 2.78 15.40 25.56
CA SER A 777 1.73 14.86 26.43
C SER A 777 0.88 13.86 25.64
N ARG A 778 0.18 12.95 26.32
CA ARG A 778 -0.76 12.04 25.65
C ARG A 778 -1.89 12.78 24.93
N ASP A 779 -2.35 13.90 25.48
CA ASP A 779 -3.40 14.70 24.85
C ASP A 779 -2.92 15.39 23.57
N ASP A 780 -1.65 15.74 23.50
CA ASP A 780 -1.00 16.32 22.31
C ASP A 780 -0.83 15.25 21.23
N GLN A 781 -0.35 14.05 21.60
CA GLN A 781 -0.28 12.90 20.70
C GLN A 781 -1.67 12.57 20.12
N ARG A 782 -2.70 12.53 20.97
CA ARG A 782 -4.11 12.33 20.54
C ARG A 782 -4.63 13.47 19.66
N ALA A 783 -4.21 14.71 19.88
CA ALA A 783 -4.58 15.82 19.01
C ALA A 783 -4.02 15.64 17.61
N ILE A 784 -2.75 15.23 17.48
CA ILE A 784 -2.14 14.89 16.19
C ILE A 784 -2.91 13.75 15.52
N ILE A 785 -3.16 12.64 16.23
CA ILE A 785 -3.94 11.50 15.69
C ILE A 785 -5.33 11.94 15.22
N ALA A 786 -6.02 12.79 15.98
CA ALA A 786 -7.32 13.33 15.58
C ALA A 786 -7.25 14.15 14.29
N PHE A 787 -6.17 14.92 14.06
CA PHE A 787 -5.95 15.59 12.79
C PHE A 787 -5.69 14.59 11.65
N LEU A 788 -4.81 13.60 11.86
CA LEU A 788 -4.51 12.56 10.87
C LEU A 788 -5.73 11.75 10.45
N ARG A 789 -6.66 11.51 11.38
CA ARG A 789 -7.94 10.85 11.10
C ARG A 789 -8.86 11.66 10.18
N GLU A 790 -8.78 12.99 10.22
CA GLU A 790 -9.63 13.89 9.43
C GLU A 790 -9.04 14.21 8.05
N LEU A 791 -7.76 13.92 7.85
CA LEU A 791 -7.17 13.80 6.52
C LEU A 791 -7.78 12.59 5.79
#